data_AF-A0A1R2BGQ0-F1
#
_entry.id   AF-A0A1R2BGQ0-F1
#
_cell.length_a   1.000
_cell.length_b   1.000
_cell.length_c   1.000
_cell.angle_alpha   90.00
_cell.angle_beta   90.00
_cell.angle_gamma   90.00
#
_symmetry.space_group_name_H-M   'P 1'
#
loop_
_entity.id
_entity.type
_entity.pdbx_description
1 polymer ?
#
loop_
_entity_poly.entity_id
_entity_poly.type
_entity_poly.pdbx_seq_one_letter_code
_entity_poly.pdbx_strand_id
1 'polypeptide(L)'
;MEGSISRLEIYFVESQNIVLSKGHTIKIYVRDQAKLIQHPFSTSVIFDVEGVNQGEPMLLSVEEKNEEIGIGDFKATSTEQWVNLSSKDKNECGRVKVSVHVMSIEDAQMRRSPEKLPTEITDCPRCSYLQKISESQQNELLSLEEHKSTYSDIKQIIKEYYSVDHIPYASKYIPDIEELGVDLPAPCHGKSSQITKQEADHLKEVIIGLTEKLKVLQLVQDEVKTLRQQLYDSHVNRLNLQTTIKENTEQLEAKCKEQCKKHLDINEDRSKAMQSLLDQQHVYAQKCLEVDQLKSDLSTLNANLQQLKAEQYNFNTMKDHVSRLEAELKESSGKRDDLNNEHKKTLDDFSASKTRQNANIENLNKEKLELLDQIDEINKQILSQKHQNEGLNKENTELEKEIRQLEGEINSLVDENKEIEHSRQAALEKEEHCIKLHRDIHEAAQKFESELENLSKLNTQLLKEKTNVMDELNKLENILENKTEEVQDLTRNNYSSLAQCTILEQQICIQNDQYEIRKTIESQTEVNEKIKDILLEEIGSMGEQLKKQSEECLLLSKSVENFKKILDGKNQEKNELLRIVEELKQVKPVYVPVRGEQVDELLAEVLNGRTDWLSIEMKRESQGSYSFGSKNIDIFIENNGLMVKCGKAIMAIDEFLKTYIPIEIHKKQLTKPESKLSTKFLAK
;
A
#
# COMPACT_ATOMS: atom_id res chain seq x y z
N MET A 1 -4.20 17.24 37.46
CA MET A 1 -4.42 17.82 36.13
C MET A 1 -3.03 18.14 35.61
N GLU A 2 -2.41 17.22 34.88
CA GLU A 2 -1.13 17.47 34.23
C GLU A 2 -1.37 18.48 33.12
N GLY A 3 -0.69 19.63 33.18
CA GLY A 3 -0.85 20.70 32.21
C GLY A 3 -0.31 20.26 30.86
N SER A 4 -1.15 20.29 29.83
CA SER A 4 -0.73 20.04 28.45
C SER A 4 0.32 21.08 28.04
N ILE A 5 1.55 20.67 27.76
CA ILE A 5 2.59 21.56 27.22
C ILE A 5 2.24 21.88 25.76
N SER A 6 2.15 23.16 25.43
CA SER A 6 1.90 23.66 24.07
C SER A 6 3.21 24.21 23.48
N ARG A 7 3.49 23.88 22.22
CA ARG A 7 4.66 24.41 21.50
C ARG A 7 4.25 25.60 20.65
N LEU A 8 4.76 26.79 20.96
CA LEU A 8 4.53 28.01 20.19
C LEU A 8 5.66 28.23 19.21
N GLU A 9 5.35 28.49 17.95
CA GLU A 9 6.34 28.92 16.97
C GLU A 9 5.99 30.31 16.44
N ILE A 10 6.88 31.27 16.67
CA ILE A 10 6.66 32.68 16.39
C ILE A 10 7.53 33.12 15.22
N TYR A 11 6.91 33.69 14.18
CA TYR A 11 7.57 34.20 12.98
C TYR A 11 7.48 35.73 12.92
N PHE A 12 8.59 36.36 12.58
CA PHE A 12 8.67 37.79 12.29
C PHE A 12 8.64 37.99 10.78
N VAL A 13 7.58 38.63 10.29
CA VAL A 13 7.33 38.72 8.84
C VAL A 13 7.80 40.07 8.30
N GLU A 14 7.43 41.17 8.97
CA GLU A 14 7.66 42.52 8.46
C GLU A 14 7.68 43.54 9.61
N SER A 15 8.41 44.65 9.46
CA SER A 15 8.38 45.79 10.38
C SER A 15 8.12 47.09 9.62
N GLN A 16 7.21 47.93 10.12
CA GLN A 16 6.90 49.24 9.56
C GLN A 16 7.24 50.34 10.57
N ASN A 17 7.83 51.43 10.08
CA ASN A 17 8.25 52.61 10.86
C ASN A 17 9.28 52.36 11.96
N ILE A 18 9.84 51.15 12.07
CA ILE A 18 10.97 50.80 12.91
C ILE A 18 11.97 49.97 12.09
N VAL A 19 13.24 50.38 12.06
CA VAL A 19 14.30 49.68 11.33
C VAL A 19 15.04 48.79 12.32
N LEU A 20 14.66 47.52 12.37
CA LEU A 20 15.31 46.53 13.23
C LEU A 20 16.75 46.28 12.74
N SER A 21 17.73 46.63 13.56
CA SER A 21 19.17 46.54 13.24
C SER A 21 19.91 45.62 14.21
N LYS A 22 21.22 45.40 14.01
CA LYS A 22 22.08 44.58 14.89
C LYS A 22 22.10 45.01 16.37
N GLY A 23 21.72 46.26 16.67
CA GLY A 23 21.66 46.80 18.04
C GLY A 23 20.37 46.47 18.80
N HIS A 24 19.37 45.94 18.10
CA HIS A 24 18.05 45.65 18.67
C HIS A 24 17.99 44.23 19.22
N THR A 25 17.14 44.04 20.23
CA THR A 25 16.81 42.74 20.82
C THR A 25 15.32 42.67 21.05
N ILE A 26 14.68 41.57 20.67
CA ILE A 26 13.24 41.38 20.88
C ILE A 26 13.05 40.42 22.04
N LYS A 27 12.26 40.83 23.04
CA LYS A 27 11.81 39.99 24.14
C LYS A 27 10.34 39.66 23.94
N ILE A 28 10.02 38.38 23.98
CA ILE A 28 8.64 37.90 24.01
C ILE A 28 8.35 37.36 25.39
N TYR A 29 7.31 37.87 26.02
CA TYR A 29 6.82 37.39 27.30
C TYR A 29 5.54 36.59 27.10
N VAL A 30 5.56 35.37 27.63
CA VAL A 30 4.39 34.50 27.72
C VAL A 30 4.25 34.12 29.20
N ARG A 31 3.24 34.66 29.87
CA ARG A 31 3.11 34.62 31.34
C ARG A 31 4.38 35.13 32.03
N ASP A 32 5.07 34.29 32.80
CA ASP A 32 6.27 34.61 33.57
C ASP A 32 7.57 34.24 32.85
N GLN A 33 7.50 33.74 31.61
CA GLN A 33 8.66 33.35 30.83
C GLN A 33 8.97 34.39 29.75
N ALA A 34 10.21 34.86 29.72
CA ALA A 34 10.73 35.77 28.69
C ALA A 34 11.74 35.04 27.81
N LYS A 35 11.64 35.19 26.49
CA LYS A 35 12.65 34.69 25.55
C LYS A 35 13.24 35.82 24.73
N LEU A 36 14.56 35.83 24.66
CA LEU A 36 15.36 36.84 24.00
C LEU A 36 15.68 36.43 22.56
N ILE A 37 15.52 37.35 21.62
CA ILE A 37 15.80 37.14 20.20
C ILE A 37 16.77 38.23 19.76
N GLN A 38 17.96 37.84 19.34
CA GLN A 38 18.98 38.74 18.82
C GLN A 38 19.01 38.69 17.28
N HIS A 39 19.43 39.78 16.65
CA HIS A 39 19.56 39.87 15.20
C HIS A 39 20.46 38.75 14.65
N PRO A 40 20.13 38.12 13.50
CA PRO A 40 19.06 38.46 12.56
C PRO A 40 17.67 37.94 12.97
N PHE A 41 16.65 38.79 12.83
CA PHE A 41 15.26 38.49 13.22
C PHE A 41 14.49 37.61 12.21
N SER A 42 15.18 37.05 11.22
CA SER A 42 14.60 36.23 10.14
C SER A 42 14.37 34.76 10.53
N THR A 43 14.48 34.42 11.81
CA THR A 43 14.37 33.05 12.32
C THR A 43 13.10 32.86 13.13
N SER A 44 12.41 31.73 12.96
CA SER A 44 11.30 31.35 13.84
C SER A 44 11.80 31.10 15.26
N VAL A 45 10.98 31.46 16.25
CA VAL A 45 11.30 31.25 17.67
C VAL A 45 10.29 30.31 18.28
N ILE A 46 10.81 29.22 18.80
CA ILE A 46 10.03 28.11 19.33
C ILE A 46 9.99 28.21 20.86
N PHE A 47 8.82 28.13 21.46
CA PHE A 47 8.60 28.07 22.91
C PHE A 47 7.88 26.78 23.26
N ASP A 48 8.27 26.14 24.35
CA ASP A 48 7.46 25.10 24.98
C ASP A 48 6.89 25.72 26.26
N VAL A 49 5.59 25.97 26.30
CA VAL A 49 4.93 26.66 27.41
C VAL A 49 3.73 25.85 27.86
N GLU A 50 3.63 25.61 29.17
CA GLU A 50 2.54 24.84 29.76
C GLU A 50 1.19 25.55 29.63
N GLY A 51 0.24 24.90 28.97
CA GLY A 51 -1.17 25.28 28.95
C GLY A 51 -1.47 26.58 28.22
N VAL A 52 -0.70 26.93 27.18
CA VAL A 52 -1.03 28.10 26.34
C VAL A 52 -2.15 27.74 25.37
N ASN A 53 -3.26 28.47 25.47
CA ASN A 53 -4.43 28.29 24.62
C ASN A 53 -4.46 29.31 23.48
N GLN A 54 -5.16 28.98 22.39
CA GLN A 54 -5.42 29.96 21.33
C GLN A 54 -6.14 31.19 21.90
N GLY A 55 -5.63 32.38 21.58
CA GLY A 55 -6.17 33.66 22.03
C GLY A 55 -5.57 34.21 23.34
N GLU A 56 -4.63 33.49 23.97
CA GLU A 56 -3.96 33.97 25.18
C GLU A 56 -3.08 35.20 24.86
N PRO A 57 -3.13 36.27 25.69
CA PRO A 57 -2.34 37.47 25.47
C PRO A 57 -0.85 37.22 25.71
N MET A 58 -0.04 37.78 24.85
CA MET A 58 1.42 37.75 24.87
C MET A 58 1.94 39.17 24.70
N LEU A 59 3.12 39.43 25.25
CA LEU A 59 3.73 40.75 25.21
C LEU A 59 5.02 40.70 24.40
N LEU A 60 5.19 41.66 23.50
CA LEU A 60 6.40 41.83 22.72
C LEU A 60 7.05 43.14 23.11
N SER A 61 8.31 43.10 23.51
CA SER A 61 9.14 44.28 23.81
C SER A 61 10.34 44.30 22.86
N VAL A 62 10.60 45.45 22.24
CA VAL A 62 11.77 45.71 21.42
C VAL A 62 12.71 46.63 22.19
N GLU A 63 13.92 46.17 22.44
CA GLU A 63 14.93 46.87 23.21
C GLU A 63 16.16 47.20 22.35
N GLU A 64 16.78 48.35 22.58
CA GLU A 64 18.12 48.69 22.06
C GLU A 64 19.01 49.02 23.25
N LYS A 65 20.16 48.34 23.37
CA LYS A 65 21.10 48.51 24.51
C LYS A 65 20.43 48.37 25.89
N ASN A 66 19.46 47.49 26.03
CA ASN A 66 18.64 47.25 27.23
C ASN A 66 17.66 48.38 27.59
N GLU A 67 17.43 49.36 26.71
CA GLU A 67 16.32 50.32 26.85
C GLU A 67 15.15 49.90 25.96
N GLU A 68 13.95 49.85 26.54
CA GLU A 68 12.72 49.51 25.82
C GLU A 68 12.33 50.64 24.86
N ILE A 69 12.43 50.36 23.56
CA ILE A 69 12.04 51.31 22.51
C ILE A 69 10.53 51.23 22.27
N GLY A 70 9.96 50.03 22.34
CA GLY A 70 8.54 49.84 22.11
C GLY A 70 8.00 48.51 22.62
N ILE A 71 6.79 48.55 23.16
CA ILE A 71 6.08 47.40 23.69
C ILE A 71 4.70 47.27 23.06
N GLY A 72 4.26 46.05 22.79
CA GLY A 72 2.95 45.78 22.22
C GLY A 72 2.40 44.41 22.60
N ASP A 73 1.09 44.38 22.82
CA ASP A 73 0.34 43.15 23.10
C ASP A 73 -0.11 42.47 21.81
N PHE A 74 -0.06 41.13 21.80
CA PHE A 74 -0.61 40.30 20.73
C PHE A 74 -1.23 39.04 21.30
N LYS A 75 -1.95 38.27 20.48
CA LYS A 75 -2.59 37.03 20.91
C LYS A 75 -2.00 35.82 20.20
N ALA A 76 -1.94 34.69 20.91
CA ALA A 76 -1.56 33.41 20.33
C ALA A 76 -2.60 32.91 19.32
N THR A 77 -2.51 33.32 18.06
CA THR A 77 -3.42 32.88 16.99
C THR A 77 -2.65 32.42 15.78
N SER A 78 -3.15 31.39 15.09
CA SER A 78 -2.56 30.83 13.85
C SER A 78 -2.58 31.79 12.65
N THR A 79 -3.14 32.99 12.80
CA THR A 79 -3.17 34.05 11.80
C THR A 79 -2.14 35.14 12.11
N GLU A 80 -1.60 35.78 11.07
CA GLU A 80 -0.69 36.91 11.21
C GLU A 80 -1.38 38.11 11.88
N GLN A 81 -0.69 38.76 12.80
CA GLN A 81 -1.16 39.95 13.52
C GLN A 81 -0.14 41.09 13.40
N TRP A 82 -0.63 42.31 13.20
CA TRP A 82 0.17 43.51 13.36
C TRP A 82 0.17 43.93 14.83
N VAL A 83 1.35 43.99 15.42
CA VAL A 83 1.57 44.41 16.81
C VAL A 83 2.02 45.86 16.80
N ASN A 84 1.19 46.74 17.36
CA ASN A 84 1.53 48.16 17.50
C ASN A 84 2.47 48.33 18.69
N LEU A 85 3.64 48.92 18.45
CA LEU A 85 4.60 49.23 19.48
C LEU A 85 4.36 50.63 20.02
N SER A 86 4.16 50.71 21.33
CA SER A 86 4.03 51.94 22.09
C SER A 86 5.27 52.14 22.95
N SER A 87 5.75 53.39 23.04
CA SER A 87 6.90 53.76 23.88
C SER A 87 6.42 54.69 24.98
N LYS A 88 7.14 54.79 26.10
CA LYS A 88 6.80 55.73 27.19
C LYS A 88 6.71 57.19 26.71
N ASP A 89 7.45 57.55 25.68
CA ASP A 89 7.54 58.93 25.16
C ASP A 89 6.71 59.17 23.89
N LYS A 90 6.16 58.14 23.26
CA LYS A 90 5.40 58.25 21.99
C LYS A 90 4.27 57.22 21.91
N ASN A 91 3.06 57.68 21.59
CA ASN A 91 1.86 56.85 21.50
C ASN A 91 1.96 55.73 20.43
N GLU A 92 2.75 55.91 19.37
CA GLU A 92 3.10 54.85 18.41
C GLU A 92 4.54 55.04 17.93
N CYS A 93 5.39 54.03 18.09
CA CYS A 93 6.80 54.06 17.64
C CYS A 93 7.08 53.17 16.43
N GLY A 94 6.18 52.23 16.10
CA GLY A 94 6.33 51.30 14.98
C GLY A 94 5.31 50.16 15.05
N ARG A 95 5.28 49.31 14.02
CA ARG A 95 4.46 48.08 14.01
C ARG A 95 5.28 46.90 13.53
N VAL A 96 5.09 45.74 14.15
CA VAL A 96 5.77 44.49 13.77
C VAL A 96 4.72 43.44 13.46
N LYS A 97 4.86 42.74 12.33
CA LYS A 97 3.98 41.65 11.94
C LYS A 97 4.48 40.32 12.47
N VAL A 98 3.65 39.67 13.27
CA VAL A 98 3.98 38.44 14.00
C VAL A 98 2.98 37.33 13.63
N SER A 99 3.45 36.11 13.44
CA SER A 99 2.62 34.92 13.25
C SER A 99 2.92 33.89 14.34
N VAL A 100 1.90 33.36 15.02
CA VAL A 100 2.06 32.48 16.18
C VAL A 100 1.36 31.14 15.93
N HIS A 101 2.15 30.08 15.76
CA HIS A 101 1.61 28.73 15.63
C HIS A 101 1.60 28.04 16.98
N VAL A 102 0.41 27.81 17.55
CA VAL A 102 0.24 26.98 18.74
C VAL A 102 0.06 25.54 18.29
N MET A 103 1.03 24.68 18.58
CA MET A 103 0.99 23.26 18.28
C MET A 103 0.78 22.47 19.58
N SER A 104 -0.05 21.44 19.52
CA SER A 104 -0.01 20.38 20.55
C SER A 104 1.34 19.65 20.41
N ILE A 105 1.89 19.13 21.52
CA ILE A 105 3.12 18.31 21.45
C ILE A 105 2.95 17.10 20.52
N GLU A 106 1.73 16.55 20.44
CA GLU A 106 1.40 15.43 19.56
C GLU A 106 1.55 15.81 18.08
N ASP A 107 1.10 17.02 17.69
CA ASP A 107 1.27 17.55 16.32
C ASP A 107 2.73 17.91 16.01
N ALA A 108 3.48 18.40 17.02
CA ALA A 108 4.88 18.75 16.87
C ALA A 108 5.81 17.53 16.71
N GLN A 109 5.42 16.37 17.25
CA GLN A 109 6.13 15.10 17.09
C GLN A 109 5.90 14.50 15.69
N MET A 110 4.73 14.70 15.06
CA MET A 110 4.47 14.22 13.70
C MET A 110 5.22 14.97 12.59
N ARG A 111 5.70 16.20 12.84
CA ARG A 111 6.47 16.99 11.85
C ARG A 111 7.99 16.80 11.90
N ARG A 112 8.52 16.05 12.86
CA ARG A 112 9.89 15.55 12.75
C ARG A 112 9.87 14.37 11.80
N SER A 113 10.60 14.45 10.68
CA SER A 113 10.91 13.29 9.86
C SER A 113 11.36 12.15 10.79
N PRO A 114 10.87 10.92 10.62
CA PRO A 114 11.20 9.85 11.54
C PRO A 114 12.69 9.52 11.41
N GLU A 115 13.49 10.01 12.35
CA GLU A 115 14.71 9.30 12.74
C GLU A 115 14.26 7.92 13.20
N LYS A 116 14.54 6.92 12.35
CA LYS A 116 14.33 5.51 12.64
C LYS A 116 15.15 5.14 13.87
N LEU A 117 14.50 5.07 15.03
CA LEU A 117 14.94 4.21 16.11
C LEU A 117 14.43 2.78 15.84
N PRO A 118 15.25 1.75 16.12
CA PRO A 118 15.01 0.39 15.70
C PRO A 118 13.91 -0.22 16.57
N THR A 119 12.71 -0.36 16.01
CA THR A 119 11.74 -1.31 16.53
C THR A 119 12.18 -2.71 16.12
N GLU A 120 12.36 -3.55 17.13
CA GLU A 120 12.57 -4.99 17.01
C GLU A 120 11.47 -5.59 16.13
N ILE A 121 11.86 -5.99 14.92
CA ILE A 121 11.04 -6.78 14.01
C ILE A 121 11.29 -8.24 14.37
N THR A 122 10.34 -8.86 15.06
CA THR A 122 10.18 -10.33 15.04
C THR A 122 9.26 -10.71 13.89
N ASP A 123 9.88 -11.35 12.89
CA ASP A 123 9.37 -12.41 12.03
C ASP A 123 8.09 -12.22 11.20
N CYS A 124 8.26 -12.01 9.89
CA CYS A 124 8.09 -13.09 8.90
C CYS A 124 8.47 -12.60 7.48
N PRO A 125 9.61 -13.02 6.90
CA PRO A 125 10.03 -12.62 5.57
C PRO A 125 9.53 -13.67 4.55
N ARG A 126 8.23 -13.68 4.25
CA ARG A 126 7.72 -14.41 3.09
C ARG A 126 6.79 -13.54 2.24
N CYS A 127 7.44 -12.85 1.31
CA CYS A 127 7.17 -13.02 -0.12
C CYS A 127 5.98 -12.23 -0.71
N SER A 128 6.30 -11.13 -1.39
CA SER A 128 5.44 -10.42 -2.35
C SER A 128 5.31 -11.14 -3.71
N TYR A 129 5.91 -12.32 -3.88
CA TYR A 129 5.91 -13.08 -5.14
C TYR A 129 4.78 -14.12 -5.22
N LEU A 130 4.14 -14.48 -4.09
CA LEU A 130 3.03 -15.43 -4.04
C LEU A 130 1.66 -14.80 -4.35
N GLN A 131 1.57 -13.48 -4.53
CA GLN A 131 0.32 -12.78 -4.90
C GLN A 131 0.00 -12.83 -6.42
N LYS A 132 0.73 -13.63 -7.21
CA LYS A 132 0.54 -13.72 -8.68
C LYS A 132 0.22 -15.12 -9.22
N ILE A 133 -0.06 -16.09 -8.36
CA ILE A 133 -0.51 -17.42 -8.80
C ILE A 133 -2.04 -17.39 -8.86
N SER A 134 -2.61 -17.62 -10.05
CA SER A 134 -4.07 -17.65 -10.21
C SER A 134 -4.68 -18.82 -9.44
N GLU A 135 -5.90 -18.64 -8.97
CA GLU A 135 -6.70 -19.66 -8.29
C GLU A 135 -6.82 -20.96 -9.12
N SER A 136 -6.65 -20.88 -10.45
CA SER A 136 -6.60 -22.05 -11.33
C SER A 136 -5.33 -22.91 -11.14
N GLN A 137 -4.18 -22.31 -10.88
CA GLN A 137 -2.90 -23.02 -10.70
C GLN A 137 -2.80 -23.69 -9.32
N GLN A 138 -3.49 -23.16 -8.32
CA GLN A 138 -3.60 -23.80 -7.00
C GLN A 138 -4.51 -25.03 -7.02
N ASN A 139 -5.56 -25.02 -7.85
CA ASN A 139 -6.47 -26.16 -8.00
C ASN A 139 -5.84 -27.32 -8.81
N GLU A 140 -4.92 -27.03 -9.72
CA GLU A 140 -4.21 -28.03 -10.53
C GLU A 140 -3.18 -28.84 -9.72
N LEU A 141 -2.62 -28.26 -8.65
CA LEU A 141 -1.74 -28.96 -7.69
C LEU A 141 -2.50 -29.85 -6.70
N LEU A 142 -3.78 -29.55 -6.45
CA LEU A 142 -4.65 -30.34 -5.56
C LEU A 142 -5.39 -31.46 -6.31
N SER A 143 -5.39 -31.47 -7.65
CA SER A 143 -6.11 -32.44 -8.47
C SER A 143 -5.27 -33.64 -8.95
N LEU A 144 -4.07 -33.87 -8.42
CA LEU A 144 -3.28 -35.07 -8.74
C LEU A 144 -3.97 -36.32 -8.17
N GLU A 145 -4.80 -36.95 -9.02
CA GLU A 145 -5.59 -38.16 -8.78
C GLU A 145 -4.75 -39.41 -8.42
N GLU A 146 -3.42 -39.35 -8.57
CA GLU A 146 -2.49 -40.47 -8.38
C GLU A 146 -2.40 -40.94 -6.90
N HIS A 147 -2.77 -40.11 -5.93
CA HIS A 147 -2.75 -40.46 -4.51
C HIS A 147 -4.02 -41.18 -4.00
N LYS A 148 -5.14 -41.15 -4.74
CA LYS A 148 -6.39 -41.84 -4.34
C LYS A 148 -6.41 -43.32 -4.75
N SER A 149 -5.80 -43.67 -5.88
CA SER A 149 -5.70 -45.07 -6.35
C SER A 149 -4.82 -45.91 -5.42
N THR A 150 -3.64 -45.40 -5.06
CA THR A 150 -2.68 -46.08 -4.18
C THR A 150 -3.24 -46.36 -2.78
N TYR A 151 -4.08 -45.47 -2.25
CA TYR A 151 -4.73 -45.67 -0.95
C TYR A 151 -5.87 -46.72 -1.00
N SER A 152 -6.53 -46.90 -2.15
CA SER A 152 -7.54 -47.94 -2.36
C SER A 152 -6.91 -49.32 -2.44
N ASP A 153 -5.80 -49.44 -3.17
CA ASP A 153 -5.10 -50.71 -3.40
C ASP A 153 -4.48 -51.27 -2.11
N ILE A 154 -3.89 -50.40 -1.27
CA ILE A 154 -3.36 -50.79 0.05
C ILE A 154 -4.50 -51.26 0.97
N LYS A 155 -5.67 -50.63 0.92
CA LYS A 155 -6.84 -51.01 1.73
C LYS A 155 -7.43 -52.35 1.30
N GLN A 156 -7.32 -52.69 0.02
CA GLN A 156 -7.77 -53.97 -0.53
C GLN A 156 -6.81 -55.12 -0.19
N ILE A 157 -5.49 -54.88 -0.25
CA ILE A 157 -4.45 -55.83 0.20
C ILE A 157 -4.61 -56.16 1.69
N ILE A 158 -4.90 -55.15 2.52
CA ILE A 158 -5.16 -55.35 3.96
C ILE A 158 -6.45 -56.18 4.17
N LYS A 159 -7.51 -55.94 3.39
CA LYS A 159 -8.78 -56.69 3.53
C LYS A 159 -8.64 -58.17 3.12
N GLU A 160 -7.77 -58.48 2.16
CA GLU A 160 -7.46 -59.85 1.73
C GLU A 160 -6.54 -60.59 2.72
N TYR A 161 -5.68 -59.89 3.47
CA TYR A 161 -4.79 -60.51 4.47
C TYR A 161 -5.48 -60.82 5.81
N TYR A 162 -6.51 -60.07 6.18
CA TYR A 162 -7.21 -60.20 7.47
C TYR A 162 -8.51 -61.04 7.42
N SER A 163 -8.84 -61.67 6.29
CA SER A 163 -10.04 -62.53 6.17
C SER A 163 -9.77 -64.03 6.42
N VAL A 164 -8.58 -64.40 6.91
CA VAL A 164 -8.22 -65.77 7.31
C VAL A 164 -8.28 -65.92 8.84
N ASP A 165 -9.41 -65.55 9.42
CA ASP A 165 -9.79 -66.00 10.77
C ASP A 165 -10.52 -67.33 10.62
N HIS A 166 -9.80 -68.45 10.70
CA HIS A 166 -10.27 -69.74 11.24
C HIS A 166 -9.16 -70.81 11.12
N ILE A 167 -8.27 -70.86 12.12
CA ILE A 167 -7.67 -72.12 12.56
C ILE A 167 -8.08 -72.28 14.03
N PRO A 168 -8.90 -73.28 14.38
CA PRO A 168 -9.34 -73.48 15.75
C PRO A 168 -8.13 -73.84 16.62
N TYR A 169 -7.99 -73.12 17.73
CA TYR A 169 -7.12 -73.46 18.84
C TYR A 169 -7.29 -74.93 19.25
N ALA A 170 -6.27 -75.75 19.00
CA ALA A 170 -6.06 -77.01 19.69
C ALA A 170 -5.06 -76.80 20.83
N SER A 171 -5.40 -75.94 21.80
CA SER A 171 -4.67 -75.81 23.06
C SER A 171 -5.43 -76.56 24.16
N LYS A 172 -5.27 -77.87 24.21
CA LYS A 172 -5.58 -78.66 25.42
C LYS A 172 -4.54 -79.76 25.57
N TYR A 173 -3.76 -79.63 26.64
CA TYR A 173 -2.82 -80.60 27.22
C TYR A 173 -1.54 -80.90 26.44
N ILE A 174 -0.47 -80.24 26.85
CA ILE A 174 0.87 -80.84 26.90
C ILE A 174 1.30 -80.69 28.36
N PRO A 175 1.51 -81.78 29.13
CA PRO A 175 1.97 -81.70 30.52
C PRO A 175 3.44 -81.30 30.59
N ASP A 176 3.82 -80.68 31.72
CA ASP A 176 5.18 -80.26 32.07
C ASP A 176 6.20 -81.39 31.88
N ILE A 177 7.28 -81.09 31.15
CA ILE A 177 8.40 -82.00 30.88
C ILE A 177 9.51 -81.75 31.92
N GLU A 178 9.19 -81.95 33.20
CA GLU A 178 10.20 -82.11 34.26
C GLU A 178 10.23 -83.52 34.88
N GLU A 179 9.34 -84.42 34.47
CA GLU A 179 9.38 -85.84 34.86
C GLU A 179 9.55 -86.75 33.64
N LEU A 180 10.77 -86.77 33.08
CA LEU A 180 11.27 -87.95 32.36
C LEU A 180 12.53 -88.44 33.07
N GLY A 181 12.33 -88.83 34.35
CA GLY A 181 13.17 -89.82 34.99
C GLY A 181 13.03 -91.12 34.21
N VAL A 182 14.08 -91.48 33.47
CA VAL A 182 14.15 -92.78 32.79
C VAL A 182 14.41 -93.86 33.82
N ASP A 183 13.34 -94.36 34.44
CA ASP A 183 13.33 -95.70 35.04
C ASP A 183 12.73 -96.66 34.02
N LEU A 184 13.59 -97.39 33.33
CA LEU A 184 13.23 -98.50 32.45
C LEU A 184 12.67 -99.66 33.29
N PRO A 185 11.39 -100.07 33.14
CA PRO A 185 10.91 -101.30 33.74
C PRO A 185 11.49 -102.51 32.99
N ALA A 186 11.87 -103.52 33.77
CA ALA A 186 12.37 -104.81 33.31
C ALA A 186 11.43 -105.52 32.29
N PRO A 187 11.94 -106.46 31.46
CA PRO A 187 11.35 -106.82 30.18
C PRO A 187 10.17 -107.79 30.32
N CYS A 188 9.03 -107.45 29.71
CA CYS A 188 7.92 -108.37 29.55
C CYS A 188 8.00 -109.06 28.19
N HIS A 189 8.18 -110.38 28.25
CA HIS A 189 8.29 -111.30 27.12
C HIS A 189 7.04 -111.35 26.23
N GLY A 190 7.28 -111.35 24.91
CA GLY A 190 6.25 -111.61 23.90
C GLY A 190 6.79 -111.67 22.46
N LYS A 191 7.72 -112.60 22.21
CA LYS A 191 8.23 -113.14 20.91
C LYS A 191 8.48 -112.18 19.71
N SER A 192 9.74 -112.23 19.25
CA SER A 192 10.38 -111.68 18.01
C SER A 192 10.44 -110.16 17.92
N SER A 193 11.58 -109.47 17.86
CA SER A 193 12.98 -109.78 17.55
C SER A 193 13.90 -108.88 18.39
N GLN A 194 15.11 -109.33 18.70
CA GLN A 194 16.08 -108.63 19.55
C GLN A 194 16.46 -107.26 18.96
N ILE A 195 16.08 -106.17 19.62
CA ILE A 195 16.65 -104.84 19.35
C ILE A 195 18.14 -104.91 19.70
N THR A 196 19.00 -104.71 18.71
CA THR A 196 20.45 -104.68 18.89
C THR A 196 20.85 -103.42 19.67
N LYS A 197 21.96 -103.47 20.42
CA LYS A 197 22.47 -102.31 21.18
C LYS A 197 22.64 -101.06 20.31
N GLN A 198 23.00 -101.25 19.03
CA GLN A 198 23.11 -100.17 18.04
C GLN A 198 21.76 -99.52 17.70
N GLU A 199 20.68 -100.30 17.61
CA GLU A 199 19.33 -99.76 17.38
C GLU A 199 18.80 -99.00 18.60
N ALA A 200 19.14 -99.45 19.82
CA ALA A 200 18.80 -98.72 21.05
C ALA A 200 19.59 -97.40 21.17
N ASP A 201 20.88 -97.38 20.84
CA ASP A 201 21.71 -96.17 20.83
C ASP A 201 21.23 -95.19 19.73
N HIS A 202 20.87 -95.69 18.55
CA HIS A 202 20.29 -94.87 17.48
C HIS A 202 18.93 -94.26 17.89
N LEU A 203 18.05 -95.04 18.52
CA LEU A 203 16.78 -94.52 19.04
C LEU A 203 17.01 -93.45 20.12
N LYS A 204 18.03 -93.60 20.96
CA LYS A 204 18.40 -92.59 21.96
C LYS A 204 18.89 -91.29 21.31
N GLU A 205 19.76 -91.37 20.30
CA GLU A 205 20.20 -90.19 19.53
C GLU A 205 19.02 -89.51 18.81
N VAL A 206 18.11 -90.28 18.23
CA VAL A 206 16.90 -89.76 17.59
C VAL A 206 16.00 -89.06 18.60
N ILE A 207 15.81 -89.64 19.79
CA ILE A 207 15.03 -89.01 20.86
C ILE A 207 15.70 -87.70 21.32
N ILE A 208 17.02 -87.69 21.55
CA ILE A 208 17.76 -86.48 21.93
C ILE A 208 17.62 -85.40 20.85
N GLY A 209 17.81 -85.74 19.58
CA GLY A 209 17.68 -84.80 18.46
C GLY A 209 16.25 -84.28 18.28
N LEU A 210 15.22 -85.10 18.58
CA LEU A 210 13.83 -84.65 18.58
C LEU A 210 13.53 -83.73 19.77
N THR A 211 14.08 -84.01 20.95
CA THR A 211 13.93 -83.17 22.14
C THR A 211 14.61 -81.81 21.96
N GLU A 212 15.80 -81.76 21.35
CA GLU A 212 16.48 -80.50 21.03
C GLU A 212 15.70 -79.67 20.00
N LYS A 213 15.16 -80.31 18.97
CA LYS A 213 14.26 -79.64 18.00
C LYS A 213 13.00 -79.07 18.66
N LEU A 214 12.44 -79.78 19.64
CA LEU A 214 11.30 -79.29 20.43
C LEU A 214 11.66 -78.05 21.25
N LYS A 215 12.84 -78.01 21.88
CA LYS A 215 13.33 -76.81 22.59
C LYS A 215 13.53 -75.62 21.66
N VAL A 216 14.13 -75.85 20.49
CA VAL A 216 14.30 -74.79 19.47
C VAL A 216 12.94 -74.28 18.98
N LEU A 217 11.97 -75.17 18.75
CA LEU A 217 10.61 -74.77 18.38
C LEU A 217 9.93 -73.93 19.46
N GLN A 218 10.12 -74.25 20.74
CA GLN A 218 9.61 -73.42 21.84
C GLN A 218 10.24 -72.03 21.87
N LEU A 219 11.57 -71.93 21.71
CA LEU A 219 12.27 -70.64 21.64
C LEU A 219 11.78 -69.78 20.47
N VAL A 220 11.64 -70.38 19.28
CA VAL A 220 11.10 -69.70 18.10
C VAL A 220 9.65 -69.26 18.34
N GLN A 221 8.84 -70.09 19.00
CA GLN A 221 7.46 -69.74 19.32
C GLN A 221 7.36 -68.56 20.28
N ASP A 222 8.25 -68.47 21.27
CA ASP A 222 8.29 -67.34 22.20
C ASP A 222 8.83 -66.07 21.53
N GLU A 223 9.85 -66.18 20.67
CA GLU A 223 10.35 -65.06 19.87
C GLU A 223 9.25 -64.51 18.92
N VAL A 224 8.48 -65.39 18.29
CA VAL A 224 7.33 -65.00 17.46
C VAL A 224 6.26 -64.28 18.29
N LYS A 225 6.01 -64.68 19.55
CA LYS A 225 5.09 -63.94 20.43
C LYS A 225 5.61 -62.54 20.73
N THR A 226 6.90 -62.41 21.05
CA THR A 226 7.52 -61.12 21.36
C THR A 226 7.48 -60.19 20.14
N LEU A 227 7.82 -60.69 18.95
CA LEU A 227 7.75 -59.91 17.71
C LEU A 227 6.31 -59.49 17.38
N ARG A 228 5.32 -60.36 17.61
CA ARG A 228 3.89 -59.99 17.44
C ARG A 228 3.48 -58.88 18.39
N GLN A 229 3.93 -58.92 19.64
CA GLN A 229 3.65 -57.87 20.62
C GLN A 229 4.29 -56.54 20.21
N GLN A 230 5.56 -56.55 19.79
CA GLN A 230 6.25 -55.34 19.30
C GLN A 230 5.56 -54.75 18.07
N LEU A 231 5.08 -55.60 17.15
CA LEU A 231 4.36 -55.16 15.96
C LEU A 231 2.99 -54.55 16.31
N TYR A 232 2.31 -55.11 17.31
CA TYR A 232 1.07 -54.55 17.86
C TYR A 232 1.32 -53.18 18.50
N ASP A 233 2.33 -53.06 19.37
CA ASP A 233 2.67 -51.80 20.04
C ASP A 233 3.07 -50.72 19.03
N SER A 234 3.86 -51.09 18.00
CA SER A 234 4.20 -50.21 16.88
C SER A 234 2.99 -49.77 16.06
N HIS A 235 2.00 -50.66 15.86
CA HIS A 235 0.75 -50.31 15.20
C HIS A 235 -0.09 -49.32 16.02
N VAL A 236 -0.25 -49.56 17.33
CA VAL A 236 -0.95 -48.66 18.24
C VAL A 236 -0.28 -47.28 18.27
N ASN A 237 1.05 -47.22 18.33
CA ASN A 237 1.80 -45.96 18.29
C ASN A 237 1.59 -45.20 16.98
N ARG A 238 1.56 -45.88 15.82
CA ARG A 238 1.23 -45.25 14.53
C ARG A 238 -0.20 -44.70 14.51
N LEU A 239 -1.16 -45.42 15.11
CA LEU A 239 -2.54 -44.97 15.18
C LEU A 239 -2.69 -43.71 16.04
N ASN A 240 -2.00 -43.68 17.18
CA ASN A 240 -1.95 -42.52 18.06
C ASN A 240 -1.31 -41.31 17.35
N LEU A 241 -0.17 -41.51 16.70
CA LEU A 241 0.51 -40.45 15.94
C LEU A 241 -0.38 -39.92 14.79
N GLN A 242 -1.08 -40.81 14.08
CA GLN A 242 -2.01 -40.41 13.03
C GLN A 242 -3.16 -39.57 13.58
N THR A 243 -3.64 -39.89 14.78
CA THR A 243 -4.71 -39.14 15.45
C THR A 243 -4.21 -37.76 15.84
N THR A 244 -3.02 -37.65 16.44
CA THR A 244 -2.38 -36.36 16.77
C THR A 244 -2.11 -35.51 15.53
N ILE A 245 -1.63 -36.11 14.43
CA ILE A 245 -1.42 -35.39 13.17
C ILE A 245 -2.74 -34.83 12.65
N LYS A 246 -3.82 -35.62 12.71
CA LYS A 246 -5.15 -35.17 12.27
C LYS A 246 -5.65 -34.00 13.11
N GLU A 247 -5.57 -34.08 14.43
CA GLU A 247 -5.97 -33.01 15.34
C GLU A 247 -5.16 -31.72 15.11
N ASN A 248 -3.83 -31.84 14.94
CA ASN A 248 -2.96 -30.70 14.65
C ASN A 248 -3.29 -30.06 13.29
N THR A 249 -3.61 -30.89 12.29
CA THR A 249 -3.99 -30.40 10.96
C THR A 249 -5.31 -29.63 11.01
N GLU A 250 -6.31 -30.15 11.74
CA GLU A 250 -7.60 -29.46 11.96
C GLU A 250 -7.41 -28.14 12.71
N GLN A 251 -6.55 -28.09 13.72
CA GLN A 251 -6.22 -26.84 14.43
C GLN A 251 -5.50 -25.83 13.54
N LEU A 252 -4.57 -26.26 12.71
CA LEU A 252 -3.88 -25.39 11.75
C LEU A 252 -4.86 -24.85 10.71
N GLU A 253 -5.77 -25.69 10.20
CA GLU A 253 -6.80 -25.27 9.26
C GLU A 253 -7.73 -24.21 9.86
N ALA A 254 -8.14 -24.40 11.12
CA ALA A 254 -8.94 -23.42 11.85
C ALA A 254 -8.20 -22.08 12.03
N LYS A 255 -6.91 -22.12 12.42
CA LYS A 255 -6.09 -20.91 12.54
C LYS A 255 -5.90 -20.19 11.20
N CYS A 256 -5.66 -20.93 10.13
CA CYS A 256 -5.56 -20.35 8.77
C CYS A 256 -6.88 -19.68 8.37
N LYS A 257 -8.03 -20.32 8.61
CA LYS A 257 -9.35 -19.74 8.34
C LYS A 257 -9.59 -18.45 9.13
N GLU A 258 -9.21 -18.43 10.41
CA GLU A 258 -9.31 -17.23 11.25
C GLU A 258 -8.40 -16.09 10.75
N GLN A 259 -7.16 -16.41 10.38
CA GLN A 259 -6.23 -15.42 9.81
C GLN A 259 -6.72 -14.87 8.47
N CYS A 260 -7.23 -15.71 7.57
CA CYS A 260 -7.82 -15.27 6.32
C CYS A 260 -8.99 -14.31 6.54
N LYS A 261 -9.85 -14.59 7.52
CA LYS A 261 -10.95 -13.69 7.89
C LYS A 261 -10.44 -12.33 8.40
N LYS A 262 -9.46 -12.33 9.30
CA LYS A 262 -8.82 -11.10 9.78
C LYS A 262 -8.20 -10.29 8.63
N HIS A 263 -7.55 -10.96 7.68
CA HIS A 263 -6.99 -10.28 6.51
C HIS A 263 -8.06 -9.68 5.59
N LEU A 264 -9.19 -10.36 5.41
CA LEU A 264 -10.34 -9.82 4.66
C LEU A 264 -10.90 -8.57 5.34
N ASP A 265 -11.14 -8.61 6.65
CA ASP A 265 -11.67 -7.49 7.43
C ASP A 265 -10.71 -6.27 7.34
N ILE A 266 -9.41 -6.49 7.55
CA ILE A 266 -8.38 -5.43 7.42
C ILE A 266 -8.35 -4.84 6.01
N ASN A 267 -8.50 -5.67 4.96
CA ASN A 267 -8.46 -5.18 3.59
C ASN A 267 -9.73 -4.39 3.23
N GLU A 268 -10.88 -4.76 3.80
CA GLU A 268 -12.11 -3.99 3.67
C GLU A 268 -11.98 -2.62 4.35
N ASP A 269 -11.45 -2.58 5.57
CA ASP A 269 -11.18 -1.34 6.30
C ASP A 269 -10.17 -0.45 5.58
N ARG A 270 -9.10 -1.05 5.03
CA ARG A 270 -8.12 -0.32 4.19
C ARG A 270 -8.78 0.28 2.95
N SER A 271 -9.70 -0.44 2.31
CA SER A 271 -10.42 0.06 1.13
C SER A 271 -11.35 1.22 1.49
N LYS A 272 -12.05 1.14 2.64
CA LYS A 272 -12.87 2.25 3.16
C LYS A 272 -12.02 3.48 3.49
N ALA A 273 -10.86 3.28 4.14
CA ALA A 273 -9.93 4.36 4.46
C ALA A 273 -9.36 5.03 3.20
N MET A 274 -9.00 4.23 2.19
CA MET A 274 -8.52 4.74 0.90
C MET A 274 -9.59 5.56 0.18
N GLN A 275 -10.84 5.08 0.18
CA GLN A 275 -11.94 5.83 -0.41
C GLN A 275 -12.17 7.16 0.32
N SER A 276 -12.15 7.16 1.65
CA SER A 276 -12.27 8.40 2.43
C SER A 276 -11.13 9.38 2.17
N LEU A 277 -9.90 8.89 1.97
CA LEU A 277 -8.76 9.72 1.61
C LEU A 277 -8.93 10.36 0.23
N LEU A 278 -9.41 9.60 -0.76
CA LEU A 278 -9.71 10.13 -2.10
C LEU A 278 -10.79 11.22 -2.05
N ASP A 279 -11.85 11.00 -1.26
CA ASP A 279 -12.92 11.98 -1.07
C ASP A 279 -12.37 13.26 -0.41
N GLN A 280 -11.49 13.14 0.59
CA GLN A 280 -10.82 14.28 1.22
C GLN A 280 -9.89 15.02 0.24
N GLN A 281 -9.16 14.31 -0.61
CA GLN A 281 -8.32 14.93 -1.65
C GLN A 281 -9.17 15.72 -2.65
N HIS A 282 -10.34 15.20 -3.04
CA HIS A 282 -11.27 15.92 -3.92
C HIS A 282 -11.79 17.20 -3.26
N VAL A 283 -12.19 17.12 -1.98
CA VAL A 283 -12.63 18.30 -1.21
C VAL A 283 -11.50 19.33 -1.09
N TYR A 284 -10.27 18.88 -0.82
CA TYR A 284 -9.10 19.76 -0.73
C TYR A 284 -8.83 20.46 -2.07
N ALA A 285 -8.87 19.74 -3.19
CA ALA A 285 -8.70 20.31 -4.52
C ALA A 285 -9.78 21.37 -4.83
N GLN A 286 -11.04 21.10 -4.48
CA GLN A 286 -12.13 22.07 -4.61
C GLN A 286 -11.90 23.33 -3.75
N LYS A 287 -11.41 23.15 -2.52
CA LYS A 287 -11.06 24.26 -1.63
C LYS A 287 -9.88 25.08 -2.14
N CYS A 288 -8.88 24.45 -2.77
CA CYS A 288 -7.78 25.17 -3.42
C CYS A 288 -8.30 26.07 -4.55
N LEU A 289 -9.20 25.55 -5.40
CA LEU A 289 -9.82 26.34 -6.46
C LEU A 289 -10.62 27.54 -5.90
N GLU A 290 -11.36 27.33 -4.80
CA GLU A 290 -12.08 28.40 -4.11
C GLU A 290 -11.11 29.47 -3.54
N VAL A 291 -10.00 29.06 -2.95
CA VAL A 291 -8.95 29.98 -2.47
C VAL A 291 -8.34 30.77 -3.60
N ASP A 292 -8.05 30.15 -4.74
CA ASP A 292 -7.47 30.84 -5.90
C ASP A 292 -8.46 31.83 -6.52
N GLN A 293 -9.75 31.49 -6.56
CA GLN A 293 -10.81 32.42 -6.95
C GLN A 293 -10.88 33.61 -5.99
N LEU A 294 -10.89 33.37 -4.67
CA LEU A 294 -10.90 34.43 -3.66
C LEU A 294 -9.67 35.33 -3.72
N LYS A 295 -8.50 34.78 -4.05
CA LYS A 295 -7.27 35.58 -4.28
C LYS A 295 -7.41 36.49 -5.50
N SER A 296 -7.97 35.98 -6.59
CA SER A 296 -8.27 36.78 -7.78
C SER A 296 -9.25 37.92 -7.44
N ASP A 297 -10.31 37.60 -6.71
CA ASP A 297 -11.30 38.58 -6.27
C ASP A 297 -10.68 39.63 -5.32
N LEU A 298 -9.80 39.23 -4.41
CA LEU A 298 -9.04 40.15 -3.56
C LEU A 298 -8.13 41.08 -4.37
N SER A 299 -7.45 40.56 -5.39
CA SER A 299 -6.59 41.36 -6.26
C SER A 299 -7.40 42.41 -7.03
N THR A 300 -8.55 42.03 -7.57
CA THR A 300 -9.45 42.98 -8.26
C THR A 300 -10.02 44.02 -7.31
N LEU A 301 -10.44 43.62 -6.11
CA LEU A 301 -10.95 44.54 -5.09
C LEU A 301 -9.86 45.52 -4.63
N ASN A 302 -8.62 45.07 -4.46
CA ASN A 302 -7.51 45.93 -4.09
C ASN A 302 -7.17 46.93 -5.21
N ALA A 303 -7.21 46.51 -6.48
CA ALA A 303 -7.06 47.41 -7.61
C ALA A 303 -8.16 48.51 -7.62
N ASN A 304 -9.42 48.12 -7.40
CA ASN A 304 -10.53 49.07 -7.29
C ASN A 304 -10.35 50.03 -6.09
N LEU A 305 -9.86 49.53 -4.96
CA LEU A 305 -9.59 50.34 -3.78
C LEU A 305 -8.48 51.36 -4.02
N GLN A 306 -7.42 50.99 -4.75
CA GLN A 306 -6.37 51.94 -5.16
C GLN A 306 -6.92 52.99 -6.12
N GLN A 307 -7.77 52.61 -7.08
CA GLN A 307 -8.44 53.55 -7.96
C GLN A 307 -9.31 54.54 -7.18
N LEU A 308 -10.16 54.06 -6.27
CA LEU A 308 -10.98 54.90 -5.40
C LEU A 308 -10.15 55.85 -4.53
N LYS A 309 -9.00 55.40 -4.02
CA LYS A 309 -8.06 56.28 -3.29
C LYS A 309 -7.51 57.39 -4.18
N ALA A 310 -7.15 57.08 -5.43
CA ALA A 310 -6.70 58.08 -6.39
C ALA A 310 -7.81 59.08 -6.72
N GLU A 311 -9.05 58.61 -6.92
CA GLU A 311 -10.22 59.46 -7.13
C GLU A 311 -10.51 60.36 -5.91
N GLN A 312 -10.39 59.83 -4.69
CA GLN A 312 -10.56 60.60 -3.46
C GLN A 312 -9.47 61.68 -3.31
N TYR A 313 -8.23 61.37 -3.66
CA TYR A 313 -7.14 62.34 -3.68
C TYR A 313 -7.43 63.47 -4.69
N ASN A 314 -7.86 63.12 -5.90
CA ASN A 314 -8.25 64.09 -6.91
C ASN A 314 -9.41 64.97 -6.44
N PHE A 315 -10.42 64.38 -5.80
CA PHE A 315 -11.55 65.10 -5.23
C PHE A 315 -11.12 66.11 -4.15
N ASN A 316 -10.24 65.70 -3.23
CA ASN A 316 -9.71 66.60 -2.21
C ASN A 316 -8.91 67.76 -2.83
N THR A 317 -8.07 67.47 -3.82
CA THR A 317 -7.31 68.49 -4.55
C THR A 317 -8.24 69.49 -5.26
N MET A 318 -9.32 68.98 -5.86
CA MET A 318 -10.35 69.80 -6.51
C MET A 318 -11.10 70.66 -5.50
N LYS A 319 -11.43 70.11 -4.33
CA LYS A 319 -12.07 70.84 -3.23
C LYS A 319 -11.19 71.99 -2.74
N ASP A 320 -9.89 71.76 -2.56
CA ASP A 320 -8.94 72.82 -2.19
C ASP A 320 -8.81 73.90 -3.27
N HIS A 321 -8.94 73.51 -4.54
CA HIS A 321 -8.96 74.48 -5.64
C HIS A 321 -10.25 75.33 -5.64
N VAL A 322 -11.41 74.70 -5.40
CA VAL A 322 -12.69 75.42 -5.26
C VAL A 322 -12.64 76.40 -4.09
N SER A 323 -12.13 75.98 -2.92
CA SER A 323 -11.99 76.88 -1.77
C SER A 323 -11.05 78.07 -2.03
N ARG A 324 -9.98 77.88 -2.83
CA ARG A 324 -9.12 78.99 -3.27
C ARG A 324 -9.86 79.95 -4.20
N LEU A 325 -10.57 79.42 -5.20
CA LEU A 325 -11.37 80.24 -6.12
C LEU A 325 -12.47 81.01 -5.39
N GLU A 326 -13.11 80.42 -4.38
CA GLU A 326 -14.09 81.11 -3.52
C GLU A 326 -13.45 82.27 -2.74
N ALA A 327 -12.23 82.09 -2.22
CA ALA A 327 -11.49 83.15 -1.54
C ALA A 327 -11.11 84.29 -2.49
N GLU A 328 -10.60 83.97 -3.69
CA GLU A 328 -10.26 84.95 -4.73
C GLU A 328 -11.48 85.72 -5.23
N LEU A 329 -12.63 85.03 -5.36
CA LEU A 329 -13.90 85.65 -5.74
C LEU A 329 -14.35 86.65 -4.66
N LYS A 330 -14.23 86.29 -3.39
CA LYS A 330 -14.59 87.16 -2.25
C LYS A 330 -13.67 88.38 -2.15
N GLU A 331 -12.37 88.21 -2.39
CA GLU A 331 -11.43 89.32 -2.46
C GLU A 331 -11.76 90.25 -3.64
N SER A 332 -12.05 89.67 -4.81
CA SER A 332 -12.43 90.43 -6.01
C SER A 332 -13.76 91.16 -5.85
N SER A 333 -14.74 90.59 -5.14
CA SER A 333 -15.98 91.29 -4.80
C SER A 333 -15.73 92.43 -3.82
N GLY A 334 -14.88 92.23 -2.81
CA GLY A 334 -14.50 93.30 -1.87
C GLY A 334 -13.85 94.48 -2.59
N LYS A 335 -12.87 94.23 -3.46
CA LYS A 335 -12.24 95.26 -4.30
C LYS A 335 -13.25 95.99 -5.18
N ARG A 336 -14.24 95.27 -5.73
CA ARG A 336 -15.31 95.86 -6.55
C ARG A 336 -16.20 96.78 -5.73
N ASP A 337 -16.55 96.38 -4.52
CA ASP A 337 -17.38 97.19 -3.61
C ASP A 337 -16.63 98.46 -3.18
N ASP A 338 -15.34 98.34 -2.85
CA ASP A 338 -14.48 99.49 -2.52
C ASP A 338 -14.39 100.48 -3.69
N LEU A 339 -14.15 99.98 -4.91
CA LEU A 339 -14.09 100.81 -6.11
C LEU A 339 -15.43 101.49 -6.41
N ASN A 340 -16.55 100.79 -6.18
CA ASN A 340 -17.89 101.33 -6.41
C ASN A 340 -18.23 102.41 -5.36
N ASN A 341 -17.79 102.23 -4.12
CA ASN A 341 -17.93 103.23 -3.07
C ASN A 341 -17.09 104.48 -3.37
N GLU A 342 -15.86 104.31 -3.84
CA GLU A 342 -15.00 105.39 -4.28
C GLU A 342 -15.61 106.13 -5.48
N HIS A 343 -16.12 105.39 -6.47
CA HIS A 343 -16.79 105.99 -7.62
C HIS A 343 -18.03 106.79 -7.20
N LYS A 344 -18.85 106.27 -6.28
CA LYS A 344 -20.01 106.99 -5.74
C LYS A 344 -19.60 108.28 -5.02
N LYS A 345 -18.54 108.24 -4.22
CA LYS A 345 -17.99 109.44 -3.56
C LYS A 345 -17.54 110.49 -4.57
N THR A 346 -16.82 110.08 -5.63
CA THR A 346 -16.40 111.01 -6.69
C THR A 346 -17.61 111.60 -7.44
N LEU A 347 -18.69 110.83 -7.61
CA LEU A 347 -19.91 111.30 -8.24
C LEU A 347 -20.62 112.35 -7.38
N ASP A 348 -20.69 112.12 -6.06
CA ASP A 348 -21.25 113.04 -5.09
C ASP A 348 -20.43 114.35 -5.05
N ASP A 349 -19.10 114.26 -5.00
CA ASP A 349 -18.19 115.41 -5.03
C ASP A 349 -18.35 116.22 -6.34
N PHE A 350 -18.47 115.53 -7.48
CA PHE A 350 -18.71 116.17 -8.78
C PHE A 350 -20.08 116.88 -8.82
N SER A 351 -21.12 116.26 -8.25
CA SER A 351 -22.45 116.86 -8.17
C SER A 351 -22.45 118.12 -7.31
N ALA A 352 -21.76 118.10 -6.17
CA ALA A 352 -21.57 119.26 -5.30
C ALA A 352 -20.81 120.40 -6.01
N SER A 353 -19.75 120.05 -6.75
CA SER A 353 -19.00 121.01 -7.57
C SER A 353 -19.86 121.66 -8.66
N LYS A 354 -20.64 120.84 -9.40
CA LYS A 354 -21.59 121.33 -10.42
C LYS A 354 -22.62 122.28 -9.83
N THR A 355 -23.11 122.00 -8.62
CA THR A 355 -24.10 122.84 -7.94
C THR A 355 -23.49 124.18 -7.53
N ARG A 356 -22.23 124.19 -7.05
CA ARG A 356 -21.48 125.42 -6.77
C ARG A 356 -21.23 126.25 -8.02
N GLN A 357 -20.84 125.61 -9.13
CA GLN A 357 -20.63 126.32 -10.39
C GLN A 357 -21.92 126.94 -10.91
N ASN A 358 -23.05 126.24 -10.83
CA ASN A 358 -24.35 126.79 -11.22
C ASN A 358 -24.77 127.98 -10.36
N ALA A 359 -24.56 127.92 -9.04
CA ALA A 359 -24.81 129.07 -8.15
C ALA A 359 -23.91 130.27 -8.50
N ASN A 360 -22.66 130.02 -8.91
CA ASN A 360 -21.76 131.07 -9.36
C ASN A 360 -22.22 131.70 -10.68
N ILE A 361 -22.72 130.89 -11.62
CA ILE A 361 -23.30 131.36 -12.89
C ILE A 361 -24.54 132.23 -12.64
N GLU A 362 -25.41 131.85 -11.69
CA GLU A 362 -26.57 132.67 -11.31
C GLU A 362 -26.15 134.02 -10.72
N ASN A 363 -25.13 134.04 -9.84
CA ASN A 363 -24.59 135.28 -9.29
C ASN A 363 -24.00 136.19 -10.39
N LEU A 364 -23.20 135.63 -11.30
CA LEU A 364 -22.63 136.38 -12.42
C LEU A 364 -23.70 136.91 -13.38
N ASN A 365 -24.78 136.16 -13.60
CA ASN A 365 -25.90 136.64 -14.41
C ASN A 365 -26.67 137.78 -13.73
N LYS A 366 -26.78 137.75 -12.40
CA LYS A 366 -27.37 138.84 -11.62
C LYS A 366 -26.50 140.10 -11.69
N GLU A 367 -25.19 139.95 -11.55
CA GLU A 367 -24.21 141.04 -11.67
C GLU A 367 -24.21 141.63 -13.09
N LYS A 368 -24.34 140.78 -14.13
CA LYS A 368 -24.52 141.21 -15.52
C LYS A 368 -25.79 142.04 -15.73
N LEU A 369 -26.91 141.67 -15.11
CA LEU A 369 -28.17 142.44 -15.18
C LEU A 369 -28.02 143.80 -14.49
N GLU A 370 -27.36 143.85 -13.33
CA GLU A 370 -27.08 145.10 -12.61
C GLU A 370 -26.16 146.03 -13.42
N LEU A 371 -25.17 145.48 -14.14
CA LEU A 371 -24.31 146.26 -15.03
C LEU A 371 -25.05 146.75 -16.29
N LEU A 372 -26.01 145.98 -16.82
CA LEU A 372 -26.84 146.42 -17.94
C LEU A 372 -27.76 147.59 -17.54
N ASP A 373 -28.32 147.57 -16.33
CA ASP A 373 -29.11 148.68 -15.80
C ASP A 373 -28.24 149.94 -15.59
N GLN A 374 -26.97 149.78 -15.16
CA GLN A 374 -26.01 150.88 -15.06
C GLN A 374 -25.65 151.45 -16.44
N ILE A 375 -25.52 150.60 -17.47
CA ILE A 375 -25.25 151.05 -18.85
C ILE A 375 -26.44 151.86 -19.40
N ASP A 376 -27.68 151.46 -19.13
CA ASP A 376 -28.86 152.21 -19.58
C ASP A 376 -29.01 153.57 -18.88
N GLU A 377 -28.60 153.67 -17.61
CA GLU A 377 -28.56 154.93 -16.87
C GLU A 377 -27.45 155.87 -17.40
N ILE A 378 -26.28 155.32 -17.72
CA ILE A 378 -25.17 156.07 -18.33
C ILE A 378 -25.53 156.52 -19.76
N ASN A 379 -26.25 155.72 -20.54
CA ASN A 379 -26.69 156.08 -21.89
C ASN A 379 -27.68 157.27 -21.90
N LYS A 380 -28.51 157.41 -20.85
CA LYS A 380 -29.35 158.60 -20.67
C LYS A 380 -28.55 159.85 -20.29
N GLN A 381 -27.44 159.70 -19.58
CA GLN A 381 -26.52 160.81 -19.26
C GLN A 381 -25.65 161.23 -20.47
N ILE A 382 -25.32 160.29 -21.37
CA ILE A 382 -24.58 160.57 -22.61
C ILE A 382 -25.41 161.41 -23.60
N LEU A 383 -26.74 161.23 -23.65
CA LEU A 383 -27.63 161.99 -24.54
C LEU A 383 -27.76 163.47 -24.15
N SER A 384 -27.56 163.81 -22.87
CA SER A 384 -27.62 165.21 -22.39
C SER A 384 -26.27 165.94 -22.47
N GLN A 385 -25.14 165.22 -22.39
CA GLN A 385 -23.79 165.80 -22.51
C GLN A 385 -23.28 165.95 -23.95
N LYS A 386 -23.88 165.26 -24.93
CA LYS A 386 -23.51 165.33 -26.36
C LYS A 386 -23.78 166.69 -27.00
N HIS A 387 -24.76 167.46 -26.51
CA HIS A 387 -25.07 168.81 -27.02
C HIS A 387 -24.13 169.92 -26.51
N GLN A 388 -23.26 169.63 -25.55
CA GLN A 388 -22.39 170.64 -24.93
C GLN A 388 -20.90 170.49 -25.34
N ASN A 389 -20.51 169.36 -25.96
CA ASN A 389 -19.12 169.00 -26.27
C ASN A 389 -18.70 169.14 -27.75
N GLU A 390 -19.59 169.56 -28.66
CA GLU A 390 -19.22 169.82 -30.07
C GLU A 390 -18.45 171.15 -30.27
N GLY A 391 -18.37 171.99 -29.24
CA GLY A 391 -17.76 173.33 -29.35
C GLY A 391 -16.32 173.46 -28.86
N LEU A 392 -15.74 172.49 -28.13
CA LEU A 392 -14.60 172.83 -27.27
C LEU A 392 -13.38 171.93 -27.24
N ASN A 393 -13.25 170.82 -27.98
CA ASN A 393 -11.91 170.21 -28.01
C ASN A 393 -11.60 169.28 -29.18
N LYS A 394 -11.50 169.91 -30.34
CA LYS A 394 -10.55 169.57 -31.41
C LYS A 394 -9.08 169.84 -31.01
N GLU A 395 -8.75 169.98 -29.73
CA GLU A 395 -7.42 170.40 -29.27
C GLU A 395 -6.79 169.50 -28.18
N ASN A 396 -7.44 168.41 -27.75
CA ASN A 396 -6.91 167.55 -26.67
C ASN A 396 -6.88 166.04 -26.99
N THR A 397 -6.78 165.68 -28.28
CA THR A 397 -6.81 164.28 -28.75
C THR A 397 -5.47 163.55 -28.82
N GLU A 398 -4.32 164.09 -28.43
CA GLU A 398 -3.05 163.45 -28.83
C GLU A 398 -2.02 163.08 -27.76
N LEU A 399 -2.18 163.35 -26.46
CA LEU A 399 -1.09 163.03 -25.51
C LEU A 399 -1.43 162.23 -24.23
N GLU A 400 -2.69 161.85 -23.99
CA GLU A 400 -3.03 161.10 -22.76
C GLU A 400 -3.60 159.68 -23.02
N LYS A 401 -3.57 159.22 -24.28
CA LYS A 401 -4.14 157.94 -24.71
C LYS A 401 -3.18 156.74 -24.70
N GLU A 402 -1.90 156.91 -24.34
CA GLU A 402 -0.91 155.82 -24.55
C GLU A 402 -0.32 155.17 -23.29
N ILE A 403 -0.50 155.69 -22.07
CA ILE A 403 0.34 155.23 -20.94
C ILE A 403 -0.40 154.42 -19.84
N ARG A 404 -1.73 154.43 -19.72
CA ARG A 404 -2.40 153.78 -18.54
C ARG A 404 -3.22 152.52 -18.79
N GLN A 405 -3.34 152.01 -20.02
CA GLN A 405 -4.21 150.87 -20.31
C GLN A 405 -3.49 149.50 -20.39
N LEU A 406 -2.15 149.46 -20.45
CA LEU A 406 -1.39 148.20 -20.61
C LEU A 406 -0.86 147.58 -19.30
N GLU A 407 -0.97 148.25 -18.16
CA GLU A 407 -0.52 147.68 -16.86
C GLU A 407 -1.57 146.77 -16.20
N GLY A 408 -2.82 146.76 -16.69
CA GLY A 408 -3.92 145.97 -16.11
C GLY A 408 -4.01 144.51 -16.60
N GLU A 409 -3.58 144.23 -17.83
CA GLU A 409 -3.66 142.88 -18.42
C GLU A 409 -2.51 141.96 -18.00
N ILE A 410 -1.41 142.53 -17.49
CA ILE A 410 -0.23 141.74 -17.06
C ILE A 410 -0.51 140.94 -15.77
N ASN A 411 -1.46 141.37 -14.92
CA ASN A 411 -1.70 140.71 -13.63
C ASN A 411 -2.64 139.50 -13.69
N SER A 412 -3.45 139.30 -14.74
CA SER A 412 -4.31 138.09 -14.84
C SER A 412 -3.55 136.85 -15.36
N LEU A 413 -2.51 137.03 -16.16
CA LEU A 413 -1.66 135.95 -16.68
C LEU A 413 -0.66 135.39 -15.65
N VAL A 414 -0.42 136.11 -14.54
CA VAL A 414 0.46 135.66 -13.45
C VAL A 414 -0.21 134.61 -12.57
N ASP A 415 -1.55 134.65 -12.44
CA ASP A 415 -2.28 133.69 -11.60
C ASP A 415 -2.63 132.40 -12.36
N GLU A 416 -2.80 132.43 -13.68
CA GLU A 416 -2.90 131.21 -14.52
C GLU A 416 -1.58 130.40 -14.56
N ASN A 417 -0.42 131.08 -14.51
CA ASN A 417 0.88 130.40 -14.47
C ASN A 417 1.13 129.65 -13.15
N LYS A 418 0.53 130.06 -12.03
CA LYS A 418 0.69 129.35 -10.74
C LYS A 418 -0.09 128.04 -10.68
N GLU A 419 -1.24 127.94 -11.35
CA GLU A 419 -2.00 126.68 -11.47
C GLU A 419 -1.29 125.67 -12.37
N ILE A 420 -0.64 126.13 -13.44
CA ILE A 420 0.16 125.29 -14.33
C ILE A 420 1.39 124.72 -13.60
N GLU A 421 2.06 125.51 -12.75
CA GLU A 421 3.20 125.05 -11.94
C GLU A 421 2.77 123.95 -10.92
N HIS A 422 1.59 124.10 -10.29
CA HIS A 422 1.06 123.10 -9.36
C HIS A 422 0.66 121.78 -10.04
N SER A 423 0.08 121.85 -11.24
CA SER A 423 -0.26 120.68 -12.05
C SER A 423 0.99 119.94 -12.52
N ARG A 424 2.05 120.68 -12.88
CA ARG A 424 3.34 120.12 -13.27
C ARG A 424 4.06 119.40 -12.11
N GLN A 425 3.98 119.94 -10.88
CA GLN A 425 4.55 119.31 -9.70
C GLN A 425 3.85 117.96 -9.37
N ALA A 426 2.51 117.91 -9.48
CA ALA A 426 1.75 116.68 -9.27
C ALA A 426 1.99 115.61 -10.35
N ALA A 427 2.31 116.01 -11.58
CA ALA A 427 2.71 115.09 -12.64
C ALA A 427 4.10 114.47 -12.38
N LEU A 428 5.06 115.27 -11.90
CA LEU A 428 6.41 114.80 -11.54
C LEU A 428 6.38 113.77 -10.39
N GLU A 429 5.57 113.99 -9.36
CA GLU A 429 5.43 113.04 -8.24
C GLU A 429 4.81 111.69 -8.70
N LYS A 430 3.88 111.71 -9.66
CA LYS A 430 3.32 110.49 -10.26
C LYS A 430 4.34 109.76 -11.14
N GLU A 431 5.16 110.49 -11.88
CA GLU A 431 6.24 109.91 -12.68
C GLU A 431 7.28 109.23 -11.79
N GLU A 432 7.66 109.86 -10.67
CA GLU A 432 8.57 109.29 -9.68
C GLU A 432 8.00 108.02 -9.03
N HIS A 433 6.69 107.98 -8.75
CA HIS A 433 6.04 106.78 -8.23
C HIS A 433 5.99 105.64 -9.27
N CYS A 434 5.74 105.95 -10.54
CA CYS A 434 5.78 104.97 -11.64
C CYS A 434 7.18 104.39 -11.83
N ILE A 435 8.22 105.21 -11.74
CA ILE A 435 9.63 104.75 -11.80
C ILE A 435 9.92 103.81 -10.63
N LYS A 436 9.46 104.14 -9.41
CA LYS A 436 9.65 103.29 -8.23
C LYS A 436 8.93 101.95 -8.36
N LEU A 437 7.68 101.95 -8.85
CA LEU A 437 6.91 100.74 -9.11
C LEU A 437 7.55 99.87 -10.21
N HIS A 438 8.06 100.48 -11.28
CA HIS A 438 8.81 99.76 -12.31
C HIS A 438 10.08 99.10 -11.75
N ARG A 439 10.79 99.78 -10.84
CA ARG A 439 11.97 99.23 -10.18
C ARG A 439 11.63 98.02 -9.31
N ASP A 440 10.54 98.10 -8.54
CA ASP A 440 10.11 97.01 -7.66
C ASP A 440 9.60 95.80 -8.46
N ILE A 441 8.89 96.03 -9.57
CA ILE A 441 8.50 94.97 -10.53
C ILE A 441 9.74 94.32 -11.15
N HIS A 442 10.76 95.09 -11.51
CA HIS A 442 11.98 94.56 -12.08
C HIS A 442 12.80 93.73 -11.07
N GLU A 443 12.90 94.18 -9.82
CA GLU A 443 13.52 93.41 -8.73
C GLU A 443 12.76 92.10 -8.45
N ALA A 444 11.42 92.12 -8.47
CA ALA A 444 10.61 90.92 -8.31
C ALA A 444 10.81 89.94 -9.48
N ALA A 445 10.85 90.44 -10.72
CA ALA A 445 11.11 89.63 -11.91
C ALA A 445 12.50 88.96 -11.86
N GLN A 446 13.55 89.69 -11.44
CA GLN A 446 14.89 89.12 -11.27
C GLN A 446 14.93 88.03 -10.20
N LYS A 447 14.23 88.21 -9.08
CA LYS A 447 14.13 87.17 -8.04
C LYS A 447 13.45 85.92 -8.59
N PHE A 448 12.34 86.07 -9.29
CA PHE A 448 11.66 84.94 -9.93
C PHE A 448 12.53 84.24 -10.96
N GLU A 449 13.27 84.96 -11.81
CA GLU A 449 14.22 84.35 -12.75
C GLU A 449 15.30 83.53 -12.02
N SER A 450 15.85 84.06 -10.91
CA SER A 450 16.85 83.34 -10.13
C SER A 450 16.29 82.05 -9.48
N GLU A 451 15.04 82.08 -9.00
CA GLU A 451 14.36 80.89 -8.45
C GLU A 451 14.05 79.86 -9.55
N LEU A 452 13.64 80.32 -10.73
CA LEU A 452 13.37 79.47 -11.88
C LEU A 452 14.65 78.79 -12.37
N GLU A 453 15.78 79.51 -12.37
CA GLU A 453 17.08 78.94 -12.72
C GLU A 453 17.56 77.91 -11.68
N ASN A 454 17.35 78.17 -10.39
CA ASN A 454 17.65 77.22 -9.32
C ASN A 454 16.79 75.95 -9.40
N LEU A 455 15.49 76.10 -9.67
CA LEU A 455 14.57 74.97 -9.90
C LEU A 455 14.97 74.17 -11.14
N SER A 456 15.39 74.82 -12.23
CA SER A 456 15.85 74.14 -13.44
C SER A 456 17.11 73.31 -13.15
N LYS A 457 18.09 73.88 -12.42
CA LYS A 457 19.30 73.18 -12.00
C LYS A 457 18.98 71.96 -11.13
N LEU A 458 18.10 72.12 -10.14
CA LEU A 458 17.67 71.04 -9.25
C LEU A 458 16.96 69.93 -10.02
N ASN A 459 16.04 70.28 -10.93
CA ASN A 459 15.32 69.30 -11.76
C ASN A 459 16.28 68.52 -12.69
N THR A 460 17.28 69.20 -13.24
CA THR A 460 18.33 68.56 -14.05
C THR A 460 19.17 67.60 -13.22
N GLN A 461 19.43 67.94 -11.95
CA GLN A 461 20.18 67.10 -11.01
C GLN A 461 19.38 65.85 -10.61
N LEU A 462 18.09 66.02 -10.29
CA LEU A 462 17.18 64.91 -9.99
C LEU A 462 17.00 63.97 -11.18
N LEU A 463 16.97 64.49 -12.41
CA LEU A 463 16.92 63.66 -13.62
C LEU A 463 18.18 62.81 -13.77
N LYS A 464 19.36 63.35 -13.45
CA LYS A 464 20.63 62.59 -13.45
C LYS A 464 20.65 61.51 -12.37
N GLU A 465 20.18 61.81 -11.17
CA GLU A 465 20.06 60.82 -10.10
C GLU A 465 19.07 59.72 -10.48
N LYS A 466 17.92 60.08 -11.05
CA LYS A 466 16.95 59.12 -11.56
C LYS A 466 17.57 58.19 -12.60
N THR A 467 18.33 58.71 -13.57
CA THR A 467 18.99 57.86 -14.58
C THR A 467 20.03 56.94 -13.94
N ASN A 468 20.81 57.43 -12.98
CA ASN A 468 21.80 56.60 -12.30
C ASN A 468 21.15 55.46 -11.50
N VAL A 469 20.07 55.75 -10.77
CA VAL A 469 19.31 54.72 -10.02
C VAL A 469 18.70 53.71 -10.99
N MET A 470 18.17 54.16 -12.13
CA MET A 470 17.63 53.27 -13.16
C MET A 470 18.70 52.32 -13.72
N ASP A 471 19.91 52.84 -13.97
CA ASP A 471 21.03 52.03 -14.46
C ASP A 471 21.52 51.03 -13.42
N GLU A 472 21.53 51.39 -12.13
CA GLU A 472 21.83 50.46 -11.04
C GLU A 472 20.75 49.38 -10.90
N LEU A 473 19.48 49.74 -11.05
CA LEU A 473 18.35 48.81 -10.98
C LEU A 473 18.43 47.78 -12.12
N ASN A 474 18.70 48.22 -13.35
CA ASN A 474 18.91 47.34 -14.50
C ASN A 474 20.12 46.40 -14.31
N LYS A 475 21.20 46.86 -13.67
CA LYS A 475 22.35 46.00 -13.33
C LYS A 475 21.97 44.94 -12.31
N LEU A 476 21.23 45.32 -11.26
CA LEU A 476 20.76 44.39 -10.24
C LEU A 476 19.77 43.36 -10.80
N GLU A 477 18.86 43.77 -11.70
CA GLU A 477 17.95 42.86 -12.40
C GLU A 477 18.71 41.83 -13.23
N ASN A 478 19.70 42.25 -14.02
CA ASN A 478 20.55 41.32 -14.78
C ASN A 478 21.33 40.35 -13.87
N ILE A 479 21.83 40.81 -12.72
CA ILE A 479 22.50 39.94 -11.75
C ILE A 479 21.50 38.93 -11.16
N LEU A 480 20.29 39.38 -10.85
CA LEU A 480 19.23 38.53 -10.31
C LEU A 480 18.80 37.47 -11.32
N GLU A 481 18.65 37.83 -12.60
CA GLU A 481 18.32 36.91 -13.68
C GLU A 481 19.41 35.84 -13.85
N ASN A 482 20.67 36.23 -13.93
CA ASN A 482 21.80 35.29 -13.98
C ASN A 482 21.85 34.36 -12.77
N LYS A 483 21.58 34.87 -11.56
CA LYS A 483 21.53 34.04 -10.35
C LYS A 483 20.32 33.10 -10.33
N THR A 484 19.22 33.50 -10.94
CA THR A 484 18.03 32.66 -11.09
C THR A 484 18.30 31.49 -12.05
N GLU A 485 19.02 31.74 -13.16
CA GLU A 485 19.48 30.67 -14.06
C GLU A 485 20.45 29.71 -13.36
N GLU A 486 21.42 30.23 -12.60
CA GLU A 486 22.37 29.40 -11.83
C GLU A 486 21.64 28.49 -10.81
N VAL A 487 20.61 29.00 -10.13
CA VAL A 487 19.78 28.21 -9.21
C VAL A 487 18.99 27.14 -9.96
N GLN A 488 18.46 27.44 -11.14
CA GLN A 488 17.74 26.44 -11.96
C GLN A 488 18.68 25.32 -12.41
N ASP A 489 19.90 25.64 -12.83
CA ASP A 489 20.88 24.64 -13.24
C ASP A 489 21.37 23.79 -12.07
N LEU A 490 21.64 24.40 -10.91
CA LEU A 490 21.94 23.66 -9.68
C LEU A 490 20.78 22.75 -9.27
N THR A 491 19.54 23.20 -9.42
CA THR A 491 18.34 22.41 -9.13
C THR A 491 18.24 21.20 -10.07
N ARG A 492 18.48 21.38 -11.38
CA ARG A 492 18.53 20.26 -12.35
C ARG A 492 19.63 19.26 -12.00
N ASN A 493 20.82 19.74 -11.65
CA ASN A 493 21.95 18.89 -11.26
C ASN A 493 21.66 18.11 -9.96
N ASN A 494 20.96 18.73 -9.01
CA ASN A 494 20.56 18.07 -7.77
C ASN A 494 19.54 16.96 -8.04
N TYR A 495 18.54 17.19 -8.89
CA TYR A 495 17.61 16.13 -9.32
C TYR A 495 18.31 14.98 -10.06
N SER A 496 19.29 15.29 -10.91
CA SER A 496 20.08 14.26 -11.59
C SER A 496 20.90 13.41 -10.60
N SER A 497 21.52 14.07 -9.61
CA SER A 497 22.29 13.40 -8.56
C SER A 497 21.39 12.53 -7.67
N LEU A 498 20.21 13.03 -7.30
CA LEU A 498 19.22 12.27 -6.54
C LEU A 498 18.77 11.02 -7.30
N ALA A 499 18.52 11.13 -8.60
CA ALA A 499 18.18 9.97 -9.43
C ALA A 499 19.31 8.94 -9.47
N GLN A 500 20.58 9.36 -9.52
CA GLN A 500 21.72 8.45 -9.43
C GLN A 500 21.80 7.75 -8.07
N CYS A 501 21.55 8.46 -6.96
CA CYS A 501 21.48 7.85 -5.63
C CYS A 501 20.41 6.76 -5.56
N THR A 502 19.21 7.02 -6.08
CA THR A 502 18.12 6.02 -6.12
C THR A 502 18.52 4.77 -6.92
N ILE A 503 19.23 4.94 -8.04
CA ILE A 503 19.73 3.81 -8.84
C ILE A 503 20.76 2.99 -8.05
N LEU A 504 21.69 3.65 -7.36
CA LEU A 504 22.70 2.99 -6.53
C LEU A 504 22.06 2.25 -5.35
N GLU A 505 21.06 2.84 -4.69
CA GLU A 505 20.30 2.18 -3.62
C GLU A 505 19.62 0.90 -4.13
N GLN A 506 18.98 0.95 -5.31
CA GLN A 506 18.38 -0.24 -5.93
C GLN A 506 19.43 -1.30 -6.25
N GLN A 507 20.60 -0.91 -6.75
CA GLN A 507 21.69 -1.85 -7.02
C GLN A 507 22.19 -2.54 -5.75
N ILE A 508 22.33 -1.81 -4.64
CA ILE A 508 22.72 -2.38 -3.34
C ILE A 508 21.66 -3.36 -2.83
N CYS A 509 20.37 -3.03 -2.94
CA CYS A 509 19.29 -3.95 -2.58
C CYS A 509 19.36 -5.24 -3.40
N ILE A 510 19.53 -5.14 -4.73
CA ILE A 510 19.67 -6.30 -5.61
C ILE A 510 20.90 -7.15 -5.23
N GLN A 511 22.02 -6.51 -4.88
CA GLN A 511 23.23 -7.23 -4.46
C GLN A 511 23.02 -8.00 -3.15
N ASN A 512 22.32 -7.40 -2.18
CA ASN A 512 21.95 -8.07 -0.93
C ASN A 512 21.01 -9.26 -1.18
N ASP A 513 20.00 -9.09 -2.03
CA ASP A 513 19.10 -10.18 -2.41
C ASP A 513 19.86 -11.34 -3.08
N GLN A 514 20.80 -11.01 -3.97
CA GLN A 514 21.67 -12.02 -4.60
C GLN A 514 22.56 -12.74 -3.60
N TYR A 515 23.02 -12.07 -2.53
CA TYR A 515 23.81 -12.69 -1.48
C TYR A 515 22.97 -13.67 -0.65
N GLU A 516 21.77 -13.28 -0.23
CA GLU A 516 20.87 -14.16 0.52
C GLU A 516 20.38 -15.36 -0.30
N ILE A 517 20.10 -15.17 -1.59
CA ILE A 517 19.79 -16.27 -2.51
C ILE A 517 20.97 -17.24 -2.60
N ARG A 518 22.20 -16.74 -2.75
CA ARG A 518 23.41 -17.59 -2.79
C ARG A 518 23.56 -18.40 -1.51
N LYS A 519 23.44 -17.77 -0.35
CA LYS A 519 23.50 -18.44 0.96
C LYS A 519 22.41 -19.52 1.10
N THR A 520 21.20 -19.24 0.62
CA THR A 520 20.11 -20.23 0.63
C THR A 520 20.42 -21.41 -0.27
N ILE A 521 20.92 -21.16 -1.49
CA ILE A 521 21.36 -22.21 -2.43
C ILE A 521 22.46 -23.06 -1.80
N GLU A 522 23.47 -22.44 -1.17
CA GLU A 522 24.56 -23.15 -0.49
C GLU A 522 24.00 -24.09 0.61
N SER A 523 23.12 -23.58 1.48
CA SER A 523 22.47 -24.42 2.50
C SER A 523 21.65 -25.58 1.91
N GLN A 524 20.96 -25.34 0.79
CA GLN A 524 20.20 -26.38 0.11
C GLN A 524 21.11 -27.42 -0.54
N THR A 525 22.25 -27.00 -1.10
CA THR A 525 23.24 -27.93 -1.65
C THR A 525 23.86 -28.82 -0.58
N GLU A 526 24.13 -28.29 0.62
CA GLU A 526 24.60 -29.09 1.75
C GLU A 526 23.56 -30.14 2.19
N VAL A 527 22.29 -29.75 2.25
CA VAL A 527 21.20 -30.69 2.56
C VAL A 527 21.08 -31.76 1.47
N ASN A 528 21.18 -31.38 0.20
CA ASN A 528 21.10 -32.31 -0.91
C ASN A 528 22.27 -33.32 -0.92
N GLU A 529 23.50 -32.90 -0.61
CA GLU A 529 24.63 -33.83 -0.47
C GLU A 529 24.41 -34.80 0.70
N LYS A 530 23.88 -34.33 1.84
CA LYS A 530 23.52 -35.23 2.96
C LYS A 530 22.44 -36.25 2.58
N ILE A 531 21.40 -35.81 1.87
CA ILE A 531 20.34 -36.71 1.38
C ILE A 531 20.92 -37.75 0.42
N LYS A 532 21.79 -37.32 -0.49
CA LYS A 532 22.47 -38.21 -1.44
C LYS A 532 23.33 -39.25 -0.72
N ASP A 533 24.07 -38.86 0.31
CA ASP A 533 24.87 -39.79 1.12
C ASP A 533 23.99 -40.83 1.82
N ILE A 534 22.87 -40.40 2.41
CA ILE A 534 21.89 -41.30 3.04
C ILE A 534 21.32 -42.28 2.01
N LEU A 535 20.92 -41.79 0.83
CA LEU A 535 20.37 -42.63 -0.23
C LEU A 535 21.39 -43.65 -0.76
N LEU A 536 22.66 -43.27 -0.89
CA LEU A 536 23.73 -44.19 -1.28
C LEU A 536 23.94 -45.29 -0.23
N GLU A 537 23.87 -44.95 1.06
CA GLU A 537 23.94 -45.91 2.16
C GLU A 537 22.74 -46.89 2.15
N GLU A 538 21.53 -46.38 1.97
CA GLU A 538 20.31 -47.20 1.87
C GLU A 538 20.34 -48.14 0.66
N ILE A 539 20.76 -47.64 -0.52
CA ILE A 539 20.93 -48.46 -1.73
C ILE A 539 21.99 -49.54 -1.50
N GLY A 540 23.09 -49.21 -0.80
CA GLY A 540 24.12 -50.19 -0.42
C GLY A 540 23.55 -51.31 0.45
N SER A 541 22.84 -50.94 1.52
CA SER A 541 22.18 -51.88 2.43
C SER A 541 21.15 -52.77 1.72
N MET A 542 20.31 -52.18 0.86
CA MET A 542 19.36 -52.94 0.02
C MET A 542 20.08 -53.90 -0.94
N GLY A 543 21.19 -53.47 -1.54
CA GLY A 543 22.02 -54.31 -2.40
C GLY A 543 22.57 -55.53 -1.68
N GLU A 544 23.04 -55.38 -0.44
CA GLU A 544 23.49 -56.49 0.41
C GLU A 544 22.35 -57.45 0.76
N GLN A 545 21.18 -56.93 1.11
CA GLN A 545 20.00 -57.75 1.41
C GLN A 545 19.55 -58.56 0.19
N LEU A 546 19.49 -57.93 -0.99
CA LEU A 546 19.15 -58.61 -2.25
C LEU A 546 20.15 -59.70 -2.60
N LYS A 547 21.45 -59.44 -2.39
CA LYS A 547 22.49 -60.44 -2.59
C LYS A 547 22.29 -61.64 -1.67
N LYS A 548 22.02 -61.41 -0.38
CA LYS A 548 21.75 -62.49 0.58
C LYS A 548 20.51 -63.30 0.21
N GLN A 549 19.41 -62.64 -0.17
CA GLN A 549 18.21 -63.32 -0.63
C GLN A 549 18.44 -64.13 -1.92
N SER A 550 19.26 -63.62 -2.85
CA SER A 550 19.64 -64.33 -4.07
C SER A 550 20.42 -65.62 -3.76
N GLU A 551 21.37 -65.55 -2.81
CA GLU A 551 22.12 -66.71 -2.33
C GLU A 551 21.21 -67.76 -1.67
N GLU A 552 20.26 -67.34 -0.83
CA GLU A 552 19.25 -68.21 -0.21
C GLU A 552 18.34 -68.88 -1.26
N CYS A 553 17.84 -68.12 -2.24
CA CYS A 553 17.05 -68.64 -3.35
C CYS A 553 17.83 -69.67 -4.17
N LEU A 554 19.13 -69.45 -4.41
CA LEU A 554 19.98 -70.39 -5.12
C LEU A 554 20.15 -71.70 -4.33
N LEU A 555 20.35 -71.62 -3.01
CA LEU A 555 20.43 -72.80 -2.14
C LEU A 555 19.11 -73.58 -2.12
N LEU A 556 17.99 -72.87 -2.04
CA LEU A 556 16.65 -73.48 -2.08
C LEU A 556 16.39 -74.14 -3.44
N SER A 557 16.76 -73.48 -4.54
CA SER A 557 16.65 -74.04 -5.89
C SER A 557 17.44 -75.34 -6.05
N LYS A 558 18.68 -75.39 -5.54
CA LYS A 558 19.49 -76.62 -5.51
C LYS A 558 18.82 -77.72 -4.68
N SER A 559 18.19 -77.37 -3.57
CA SER A 559 17.48 -78.33 -2.71
C SER A 559 16.23 -78.89 -3.41
N VAL A 560 15.46 -78.04 -4.09
CA VAL A 560 14.31 -78.44 -4.92
C VAL A 560 14.75 -79.40 -6.03
N GLU A 561 15.86 -79.12 -6.71
CA GLU A 561 16.39 -80.01 -7.75
C GLU A 561 16.79 -81.38 -7.18
N ASN A 562 17.38 -81.41 -5.98
CA ASN A 562 17.69 -82.66 -5.29
C ASN A 562 16.42 -83.45 -4.91
N PHE A 563 15.41 -82.78 -4.37
CA PHE A 563 14.12 -83.41 -4.07
C PHE A 563 13.43 -83.95 -5.32
N LYS A 564 13.53 -83.23 -6.44
CA LYS A 564 13.01 -83.68 -7.73
C LYS A 564 13.69 -84.98 -8.18
N LYS A 565 15.03 -85.06 -8.10
CA LYS A 565 15.76 -86.31 -8.40
C LYS A 565 15.34 -87.48 -7.51
N ILE A 566 15.16 -87.23 -6.21
CA ILE A 566 14.66 -88.25 -5.27
C ILE A 566 13.26 -88.71 -5.65
N LEU A 567 12.37 -87.77 -5.98
CA LEU A 567 11.00 -88.05 -6.39
C LEU A 567 10.94 -88.85 -7.69
N ASP A 568 11.76 -88.50 -8.68
CA ASP A 568 11.87 -89.23 -9.94
C ASP A 568 12.34 -90.67 -9.71
N GLY A 569 13.34 -90.87 -8.84
CA GLY A 569 13.78 -92.21 -8.42
C GLY A 569 12.66 -93.01 -7.74
N LYS A 570 11.88 -92.38 -6.85
CA LYS A 570 10.73 -93.03 -6.19
C LYS A 570 9.59 -93.34 -7.16
N ASN A 571 9.37 -92.50 -8.16
CA ASN A 571 8.38 -92.76 -9.21
C ASN A 571 8.80 -93.95 -10.08
N GLN A 572 10.09 -94.10 -10.40
CA GLN A 572 10.61 -95.28 -11.09
C GLN A 572 10.39 -96.54 -10.25
N GLU A 573 10.73 -96.51 -8.96
CA GLU A 573 10.49 -97.64 -8.04
C GLU A 573 9.01 -98.01 -7.98
N LYS A 574 8.12 -97.02 -7.85
CA LYS A 574 6.66 -97.24 -7.90
C LYS A 574 6.22 -97.89 -9.20
N ASN A 575 6.73 -97.44 -10.35
CA ASN A 575 6.37 -98.00 -11.64
C ASN A 575 6.83 -99.45 -11.78
N GLU A 576 8.02 -99.77 -11.26
CA GLU A 576 8.53 -101.15 -11.25
C GLU A 576 7.69 -102.05 -10.33
N LEU A 577 7.33 -101.56 -9.14
CA LEU A 577 6.42 -102.29 -8.24
C LEU A 577 5.05 -102.52 -8.87
N LEU A 578 4.51 -101.52 -9.58
CA LEU A 578 3.25 -101.69 -10.32
C LEU A 578 3.38 -102.77 -11.40
N ARG A 579 4.48 -102.82 -12.15
CA ARG A 579 4.75 -103.86 -13.14
C ARG A 579 4.76 -105.26 -12.50
N ILE A 580 5.48 -105.43 -11.39
CA ILE A 580 5.55 -106.70 -10.65
C ILE A 580 4.15 -107.12 -10.14
N VAL A 581 3.36 -106.17 -9.64
CA VAL A 581 1.99 -106.45 -9.19
C VAL A 581 1.09 -106.87 -10.36
N GLU A 582 1.25 -106.25 -11.53
CA GLU A 582 0.54 -106.63 -12.76
C GLU A 582 0.87 -108.07 -13.17
N GLU A 583 2.16 -108.44 -13.15
CA GLU A 583 2.65 -109.80 -13.47
C GLU A 583 2.10 -110.84 -12.49
N LEU A 584 2.11 -110.56 -11.18
CA LEU A 584 1.58 -111.47 -10.15
C LEU A 584 0.07 -111.65 -10.23
N LYS A 585 -0.68 -110.67 -10.72
CA LYS A 585 -2.13 -110.79 -10.92
C LYS A 585 -2.51 -111.77 -12.02
N GLN A 586 -1.64 -112.02 -13.01
CA GLN A 586 -1.94 -112.93 -14.12
C GLN A 586 -1.87 -114.42 -13.75
N VAL A 587 -1.32 -114.78 -12.59
CA VAL A 587 -1.00 -116.19 -12.22
C VAL A 587 -2.07 -116.84 -11.32
N LYS A 588 -3.23 -116.20 -11.09
CA LYS A 588 -4.30 -116.83 -10.28
C LYS A 588 -5.15 -117.79 -11.13
N PRO A 589 -5.27 -119.09 -10.78
CA PRO A 589 -6.23 -119.98 -11.42
C PRO A 589 -7.66 -119.52 -11.10
N VAL A 590 -8.52 -119.51 -12.13
CA VAL A 590 -9.91 -119.04 -12.07
C VAL A 590 -10.78 -120.00 -11.26
N TYR A 591 -10.45 -121.30 -11.27
CA TYR A 591 -11.18 -122.34 -10.58
C TYR A 591 -10.24 -123.35 -9.91
N VAL A 592 -10.53 -123.75 -8.68
CA VAL A 592 -9.72 -124.73 -7.94
C VAL A 592 -10.58 -125.99 -7.73
N PRO A 593 -10.23 -127.14 -8.33
CA PRO A 593 -11.03 -128.35 -8.22
C PRO A 593 -10.88 -129.01 -6.85
N VAL A 594 -11.92 -129.71 -6.40
CA VAL A 594 -11.83 -130.65 -5.28
C VAL A 594 -11.23 -131.95 -5.80
N ARG A 595 -10.15 -132.41 -5.17
CA ARG A 595 -9.40 -133.60 -5.60
C ARG A 595 -10.24 -134.88 -5.50
N GLY A 596 -10.19 -135.72 -6.54
CA GLY A 596 -10.81 -137.05 -6.55
C GLY A 596 -12.16 -137.13 -7.28
N GLU A 597 -12.64 -136.02 -7.83
CA GLU A 597 -13.86 -135.99 -8.65
C GLU A 597 -13.55 -135.67 -10.11
N GLN A 598 -13.84 -136.63 -10.99
CA GLN A 598 -13.54 -136.52 -12.42
C GLN A 598 -14.24 -135.33 -13.08
N VAL A 599 -15.49 -135.02 -12.67
CA VAL A 599 -16.23 -133.87 -13.22
C VAL A 599 -15.54 -132.56 -12.87
N ASP A 600 -15.06 -132.43 -11.62
CA ASP A 600 -14.51 -131.18 -11.08
C ASP A 600 -13.09 -130.91 -11.63
N GLU A 601 -12.29 -131.96 -11.76
CA GLU A 601 -10.94 -131.89 -12.35
C GLU A 601 -10.99 -131.51 -13.83
N LEU A 602 -11.87 -132.14 -14.61
CA LEU A 602 -12.08 -131.78 -16.03
C LEU A 602 -12.64 -130.35 -16.16
N LEU A 603 -13.49 -129.94 -15.23
CA LEU A 603 -14.07 -128.59 -15.24
C LEU A 603 -12.99 -127.54 -14.95
N ALA A 604 -12.11 -127.79 -13.98
CA ALA A 604 -10.95 -126.94 -13.71
C ALA A 604 -10.01 -126.87 -14.90
N GLU A 605 -9.79 -127.97 -15.62
CA GLU A 605 -8.97 -127.98 -16.83
C GLU A 605 -9.60 -127.09 -17.92
N VAL A 606 -10.91 -127.23 -18.16
CA VAL A 606 -11.63 -126.42 -19.16
C VAL A 606 -11.69 -124.94 -18.78
N LEU A 607 -11.93 -124.62 -17.49
CA LEU A 607 -12.02 -123.23 -17.05
C LEU A 607 -10.66 -122.54 -16.95
N ASN A 608 -9.63 -123.21 -16.45
CA ASN A 608 -8.28 -122.63 -16.29
C ASN A 608 -7.46 -122.66 -17.58
N GLY A 609 -7.77 -123.56 -18.53
CA GLY A 609 -7.09 -123.66 -19.82
C GLY A 609 -7.53 -122.58 -20.84
N ARG A 610 -8.52 -121.77 -20.52
CA ARG A 610 -9.02 -120.69 -21.39
C ARG A 610 -8.19 -119.41 -21.26
N THR A 611 -7.89 -118.78 -22.39
CA THR A 611 -7.29 -117.43 -22.48
C THR A 611 -8.29 -116.32 -22.17
N ASP A 612 -9.59 -116.63 -22.25
CA ASP A 612 -10.68 -115.67 -22.16
C ASP A 612 -11.17 -115.65 -20.70
N TRP A 613 -10.85 -114.58 -19.98
CA TRP A 613 -11.06 -114.52 -18.53
C TRP A 613 -12.55 -114.51 -18.21
N LEU A 614 -13.01 -115.50 -17.44
CA LEU A 614 -14.39 -115.56 -16.97
C LEU A 614 -14.64 -114.46 -15.93
N SER A 615 -15.29 -113.37 -16.33
CA SER A 615 -15.74 -112.31 -15.41
C SER A 615 -16.92 -112.73 -14.51
N ILE A 616 -17.45 -113.95 -14.74
CA ILE A 616 -18.52 -114.58 -13.98
C ILE A 616 -17.94 -115.75 -13.21
N GLU A 617 -18.12 -115.71 -11.90
CA GLU A 617 -17.63 -116.73 -10.99
C GLU A 617 -18.46 -118.02 -11.16
N MET A 618 -17.78 -119.16 -11.18
CA MET A 618 -18.42 -120.48 -11.16
C MET A 618 -18.17 -121.12 -9.80
N LYS A 619 -19.24 -121.37 -9.05
CA LYS A 619 -19.15 -121.97 -7.72
C LYS A 619 -19.72 -123.37 -7.75
N ARG A 620 -19.13 -124.26 -6.96
CA ARG A 620 -19.64 -125.61 -6.78
C ARG A 620 -20.61 -125.61 -5.60
N GLU A 621 -21.80 -126.13 -5.80
CA GLU A 621 -22.81 -126.26 -4.74
C GLU A 621 -22.80 -127.69 -4.19
N SER A 622 -22.69 -128.70 -5.07
CA SER A 622 -22.60 -130.11 -4.69
C SER A 622 -21.98 -130.95 -5.83
N GLN A 623 -21.85 -132.27 -5.66
CA GLN A 623 -21.30 -133.14 -6.70
C GLN A 623 -22.19 -133.10 -7.95
N GLY A 624 -21.61 -132.64 -9.06
CA GLY A 624 -22.33 -132.51 -10.33
C GLY A 624 -23.31 -131.34 -10.39
N SER A 625 -23.35 -130.44 -9.39
CA SER A 625 -24.21 -129.25 -9.40
C SER A 625 -23.41 -127.98 -9.06
N TYR A 626 -23.50 -126.99 -9.94
CA TYR A 626 -22.69 -125.78 -9.95
C TYR A 626 -23.59 -124.56 -10.13
N SER A 627 -23.17 -123.42 -9.60
CA SER A 627 -23.78 -122.12 -9.88
C SER A 627 -22.88 -121.32 -10.82
N PHE A 628 -23.44 -120.91 -11.96
CA PHE A 628 -22.82 -120.05 -12.95
C PHE A 628 -23.57 -118.71 -13.00
N GLY A 629 -22.99 -117.68 -12.38
CA GLY A 629 -23.64 -116.38 -12.23
C GLY A 629 -24.96 -116.49 -11.46
N SER A 630 -26.08 -116.14 -12.10
CA SER A 630 -27.41 -116.25 -11.50
C SER A 630 -28.12 -117.60 -11.75
N LYS A 631 -27.43 -118.61 -12.30
CA LYS A 631 -28.05 -119.89 -12.69
C LYS A 631 -27.43 -121.08 -11.98
N ASN A 632 -28.28 -122.00 -11.53
CA ASN A 632 -27.86 -123.32 -11.07
C ASN A 632 -27.88 -124.27 -12.28
N ILE A 633 -26.81 -125.02 -12.44
CA ILE A 633 -26.57 -125.93 -13.55
C ILE A 633 -26.06 -127.26 -13.01
N ASP A 634 -26.49 -128.35 -13.65
CA ASP A 634 -25.95 -129.67 -13.34
C ASP A 634 -24.96 -130.08 -14.43
N ILE A 635 -23.77 -130.51 -14.03
CA ILE A 635 -22.69 -130.90 -14.93
C ILE A 635 -22.38 -132.38 -14.74
N PHE A 636 -22.36 -133.11 -15.85
CA PHE A 636 -22.07 -134.53 -15.87
C PHE A 636 -21.23 -134.88 -17.10
N ILE A 637 -20.63 -136.07 -17.09
CA ILE A 637 -19.78 -136.55 -18.18
C ILE A 637 -20.61 -137.50 -19.05
N GLU A 638 -20.67 -137.24 -20.34
CA GLU A 638 -21.33 -138.10 -21.34
C GLU A 638 -20.44 -138.18 -22.59
N ASN A 639 -20.17 -139.38 -23.09
CA ASN A 639 -19.29 -139.62 -24.25
C ASN A 639 -17.92 -138.93 -24.15
N ASN A 640 -17.28 -138.99 -22.97
CA ASN A 640 -15.97 -138.39 -22.69
C ASN A 640 -15.92 -136.85 -22.76
N GLY A 641 -17.08 -136.17 -22.86
CA GLY A 641 -17.19 -134.71 -22.81
C GLY A 641 -17.99 -134.22 -21.60
N LEU A 642 -17.70 -133.00 -21.14
CA LEU A 642 -18.49 -132.33 -20.10
C LEU A 642 -19.77 -131.74 -20.70
N MET A 643 -20.91 -132.22 -20.20
CA MET A 643 -22.23 -131.75 -20.58
C MET A 643 -22.87 -130.96 -19.42
N VAL A 644 -23.56 -129.88 -19.77
CA VAL A 644 -24.28 -129.02 -18.85
C VAL A 644 -25.77 -129.15 -19.09
N LYS A 645 -26.51 -129.48 -18.04
CA LYS A 645 -27.96 -129.41 -17.98
C LYS A 645 -28.38 -128.10 -17.32
N CYS A 646 -28.99 -127.24 -18.11
CA CYS A 646 -29.57 -125.97 -17.65
C CYS A 646 -31.07 -125.97 -17.95
N GLY A 647 -31.89 -126.34 -16.97
CA GLY A 647 -33.33 -126.49 -17.14
C GLY A 647 -33.69 -127.71 -17.99
N LYS A 648 -34.24 -127.48 -19.19
CA LYS A 648 -34.66 -128.54 -20.13
C LYS A 648 -33.66 -128.83 -21.26
N ALA A 649 -32.60 -128.03 -21.38
CA ALA A 649 -31.58 -128.18 -22.40
C ALA A 649 -30.33 -128.87 -21.82
N ILE A 650 -29.74 -129.78 -22.61
CA ILE A 650 -28.44 -130.42 -22.36
C ILE A 650 -27.53 -129.99 -23.51
N MET A 651 -26.36 -129.43 -23.20
CA MET A 651 -25.38 -128.96 -24.19
C MET A 651 -23.95 -129.13 -23.67
N ALA A 652 -22.96 -129.08 -24.54
CA ALA A 652 -21.55 -129.12 -24.12
C ALA A 652 -21.17 -127.88 -23.30
N ILE A 653 -20.26 -128.03 -22.32
CA ILE A 653 -19.81 -126.94 -21.45
C ILE A 653 -19.26 -125.74 -22.24
N ASP A 654 -18.57 -125.98 -23.36
CA ASP A 654 -18.03 -124.91 -24.19
C ASP A 654 -19.13 -124.06 -24.86
N GLU A 655 -20.19 -124.72 -25.31
CA GLU A 655 -21.36 -124.08 -25.94
C GLU A 655 -22.19 -123.33 -24.90
N PHE A 656 -22.35 -123.94 -23.70
CA PHE A 656 -23.00 -123.29 -22.56
C PHE A 656 -22.28 -122.00 -22.17
N LEU A 657 -20.96 -122.04 -21.98
CA LEU A 657 -20.17 -120.88 -21.62
C LEU A 657 -20.26 -119.78 -22.70
N LYS A 658 -20.09 -120.12 -23.98
CA LYS A 658 -20.20 -119.14 -25.08
C LYS A 658 -21.56 -118.44 -25.13
N THR A 659 -22.63 -119.17 -24.83
CA THR A 659 -24.00 -118.64 -24.88
C THR A 659 -24.33 -117.79 -23.66
N TYR A 660 -23.97 -118.25 -22.45
CA TYR A 660 -24.43 -117.64 -21.21
C TYR A 660 -23.47 -116.61 -20.62
N ILE A 661 -22.18 -116.59 -20.99
CA ILE A 661 -21.24 -115.55 -20.54
C ILE A 661 -21.73 -114.12 -20.90
N PRO A 662 -22.08 -113.79 -22.17
CA PRO A 662 -22.50 -112.43 -22.50
C PRO A 662 -23.79 -112.01 -21.76
N ILE A 663 -24.70 -112.95 -21.56
CA ILE A 663 -25.99 -112.73 -20.90
C ILE A 663 -25.79 -112.39 -19.42
N GLU A 664 -24.96 -113.15 -18.72
CA GLU A 664 -24.70 -112.96 -17.30
C GLU A 664 -23.81 -111.71 -17.05
N ILE A 665 -22.89 -111.36 -17.96
CA ILE A 665 -22.16 -110.07 -17.91
C ILE A 665 -23.14 -108.89 -17.99
N HIS A 666 -24.09 -108.93 -18.93
CA HIS A 666 -25.09 -107.88 -19.11
C HIS A 666 -25.98 -107.71 -17.86
N LYS A 667 -26.37 -108.81 -17.21
CA LYS A 667 -27.11 -108.76 -15.93
C LYS A 667 -26.29 -108.16 -14.78
N LYS A 668 -25.00 -108.47 -14.71
CA LYS A 668 -24.10 -107.97 -13.65
C LYS A 668 -23.78 -106.48 -13.81
N GLN A 669 -23.77 -105.96 -15.05
CA GLN A 669 -23.63 -104.53 -15.32
C GLN A 669 -24.89 -103.73 -14.94
N LEU A 670 -26.09 -104.30 -15.09
CA LEU A 670 -27.36 -103.67 -14.72
C LEU A 670 -27.62 -103.58 -13.19
N THR A 671 -26.82 -104.25 -12.36
CA THR A 671 -27.08 -104.40 -10.91
C THR A 671 -26.10 -103.65 -9.99
N LYS A 672 -25.18 -102.82 -10.52
CA LYS A 672 -24.36 -101.92 -9.69
C LYS A 672 -25.00 -100.53 -9.58
N PRO A 673 -25.39 -100.04 -8.38
CA PRO A 673 -25.70 -98.63 -8.19
C PRO A 673 -24.40 -97.81 -8.23
N GLU A 674 -24.34 -96.82 -9.13
CA GLU A 674 -23.22 -95.87 -9.18
C GLU A 674 -23.14 -95.07 -7.87
N SER A 675 -22.14 -95.39 -7.06
CA SER A 675 -21.72 -94.57 -5.94
C SER A 675 -21.11 -93.27 -6.48
N LYS A 676 -21.84 -92.16 -6.31
CA LYS A 676 -21.36 -90.80 -6.51
C LYS A 676 -20.07 -90.58 -5.73
N LEU A 677 -18.94 -90.35 -6.42
CA LEU A 677 -17.73 -89.83 -5.79
C LEU A 677 -17.25 -88.55 -6.48
N SER A 678 -17.35 -87.47 -5.70
CA SER A 678 -16.48 -86.30 -5.63
C SER A 678 -16.25 -85.43 -6.86
N THR A 679 -16.99 -84.33 -6.85
CA THR A 679 -16.54 -82.98 -7.21
C THR A 679 -15.21 -82.58 -6.56
N LYS A 680 -14.57 -81.57 -7.17
CA LYS A 680 -13.47 -80.71 -6.70
C LYS A 680 -12.06 -81.30 -6.77
N PHE A 681 -11.40 -81.07 -7.90
CA PHE A 681 -10.06 -80.46 -7.94
C PHE A 681 -9.80 -80.00 -9.39
N LEU A 682 -9.91 -78.69 -9.62
CA LEU A 682 -9.19 -77.91 -10.66
C LEU A 682 -9.75 -76.47 -10.65
N ALA A 683 -9.31 -75.71 -9.66
CA ALA A 683 -9.26 -74.25 -9.71
C ALA A 683 -8.33 -73.77 -8.59
N LYS A 684 -7.03 -73.85 -8.86
CA LYS A 684 -6.05 -72.84 -8.49
C LYS A 684 -4.92 -72.90 -9.49
#